data_AF-A0A1G2BC72-F1
#
_entry.id   AF-A0A1G2BC72-F1
#
_cell.length_a   1.000
_cell.length_b   1.000
_cell.length_c   1.000
_cell.angle_alpha   90.00
_cell.angle_beta   90.00
_cell.angle_gamma   90.00
#
_symmetry.space_group_name_H-M   'P 1'
#
loop_
_entity.id
_entity.type
_entity.pdbx_description
1 polymer ?
#
loop_
_entity_poly.entity_id
_entity_poly.type
_entity_poly.pdbx_seq_one_letter_code
_entity_poly.pdbx_strand_id
1 'polypeptide(L)'
;MICNKKSLLISIFILVSAFLFFSVLSTPAFAKDFTVNSTADVVDSNPGNGTCASASNTCTLRAAIMETNALAGDDKVILSAVIYNLTIPGIDEDQGKTGDLDIYNSKGKLTIQGQGADKTIIDAKQIDRVFDIENSNVIIKDLTITGGNALESNEDVDGGGVNITSNGDQQPDILIENSIIFYNQAYHGGGINAFGSDQLTINIKNSDISYNTANYGGGINMSSYTNNITCNIENSNIYNNTSNGNSSSSGGGIEIASNDEYAVTVVNIKTSNIFNNVSNDDYVNSRGGGIDVYSIGKVFLTIQDSAISNNVAGHGGGLYTRSNSFSSDGSLELSAVILTIQNSTISNNTASYGGGIYGETYYNGATLTAIIQNSTIANNKANAWGGGIYINASSDTVPLVLQNSTVANNIAGSYGAGIYISDYQDQAITSKASIIFNNTLNENKQVSNCYGAQYLVSQGYNIFGNDADCQAVAITTDKVLDNSAVVFSTGVLNDNGGSTQTLALASNSPAIDIIPTSQCSVATDQRGTARPQGVACDSGAYELEAKYLDYDQDGYIGETDCNDNNSSINPGFLDNTNDGIDNNCNDQIDEDYKVPADTNTNSNTNSSDNTNTTVDNSNNNDNSTTTAPAPAPAPVDEENTSPDSNSTITEVTIVKVSPTKKGYKITYSDNSTKVVKAFKKGKSSKKTKIKYLAKKDIVLVLQGNGKKIALYNVLTSKKLSQTKLSKKNYTTNSFKVKKVNGKKMVIVKSVNKKQQESQKSKISFKLKKKKLKLLSVLVK
;
A
#
# COMPACT_ATOMS: atom_id res chain seq x y z
N MET A 1 70.49 -29.90 53.21
CA MET A 1 69.87 -29.77 51.87
C MET A 1 69.36 -28.35 51.68
N ILE A 2 70.28 -27.47 51.28
CA ILE A 2 70.00 -26.12 50.79
C ILE A 2 70.05 -26.25 49.27
N CYS A 3 68.90 -26.49 48.65
CA CYS A 3 68.58 -26.50 47.21
C CYS A 3 67.21 -27.19 47.17
N ASN A 4 66.08 -26.53 46.92
CA ASN A 4 65.77 -25.95 45.61
C ASN A 4 64.57 -24.98 45.68
N LYS A 5 64.46 -24.17 46.76
CA LYS A 5 63.45 -23.09 46.84
C LYS A 5 63.61 -22.01 45.76
N LYS A 6 64.75 -21.97 45.05
CA LYS A 6 64.98 -21.08 43.91
C LYS A 6 64.21 -21.49 42.64
N SER A 7 63.93 -22.79 42.44
CA SER A 7 63.23 -23.24 41.22
C SER A 7 61.73 -22.89 41.24
N LEU A 8 61.07 -23.02 42.40
CA LEU A 8 59.63 -22.74 42.54
C LEU A 8 59.31 -21.22 42.48
N LEU A 9 60.21 -20.38 42.99
CA LEU A 9 60.07 -18.92 42.91
C LEU A 9 60.32 -18.38 41.50
N ILE A 10 61.21 -18.99 40.72
CA ILE A 10 61.47 -18.60 39.31
C ILE A 10 60.30 -19.03 38.42
N SER A 11 59.68 -20.20 38.63
CA SER A 11 58.51 -20.62 37.87
C SER A 11 57.25 -19.80 38.15
N ILE A 12 57.04 -19.35 39.39
CA ILE A 12 55.93 -18.45 39.73
C ILE A 12 56.18 -17.03 39.19
N PHE A 13 57.43 -16.55 39.17
CA PHE A 13 57.76 -15.26 38.56
C PHE A 13 57.61 -15.27 37.02
N ILE A 14 57.91 -16.40 36.36
CA ILE A 14 57.70 -16.56 34.92
C ILE A 14 56.21 -16.70 34.57
N LEU A 15 55.40 -17.37 35.40
CA LEU A 15 53.93 -17.41 35.19
C LEU A 15 53.25 -16.05 35.46
N VAL A 16 53.69 -15.31 36.49
CA VAL A 16 53.13 -13.99 36.82
C VAL A 16 53.60 -12.92 35.82
N SER A 17 54.83 -13.02 35.30
CA SER A 17 55.31 -12.14 34.20
C SER A 17 54.72 -12.50 32.84
N ALA A 18 54.40 -13.77 32.56
CA ALA A 18 53.66 -14.17 31.36
C ALA A 18 52.19 -13.73 31.41
N PHE A 19 51.55 -13.72 32.58
CA PHE A 19 50.21 -13.14 32.76
C PHE A 19 50.20 -11.60 32.74
N LEU A 20 51.28 -10.93 33.19
CA LEU A 20 51.41 -9.47 33.12
C LEU A 20 51.83 -8.94 31.73
N PHE A 21 52.27 -9.80 30.81
CA PHE A 21 52.57 -9.41 29.41
C PHE A 21 51.46 -9.74 28.40
N PHE A 22 50.38 -10.40 28.84
CA PHE A 22 49.16 -10.61 28.05
C PHE A 22 47.95 -9.89 28.65
N SER A 23 48.16 -8.81 29.42
CA SER A 23 47.15 -7.76 29.48
C SER A 23 47.18 -7.05 28.12
N VAL A 24 46.45 -7.58 27.14
CA VAL A 24 45.95 -6.74 26.05
C VAL A 24 45.14 -5.68 26.78
N LEU A 25 45.74 -4.51 26.97
CA LEU A 25 45.03 -3.31 27.35
C LEU A 25 43.98 -3.17 26.25
N SER A 26 42.74 -3.61 26.50
CA SER A 26 41.65 -3.30 25.58
C SER A 26 41.58 -1.78 25.57
N THR A 27 42.10 -1.15 24.52
CA THR A 27 41.91 0.29 24.34
C THR A 27 40.40 0.52 24.38
N PRO A 28 39.91 1.47 25.18
CA PRO A 28 38.48 1.75 25.21
C PRO A 28 38.01 1.95 23.76
N ALA A 29 36.98 1.23 23.36
CA ALA A 29 36.32 1.45 22.08
C ALA A 29 35.69 2.84 22.14
N PHE A 30 36.12 3.76 21.27
CA PHE A 30 35.61 5.12 21.20
C PHE A 30 34.88 5.30 19.88
N ALA A 31 33.60 5.66 19.96
CA ALA A 31 32.80 6.09 18.82
C ALA A 31 33.49 7.24 18.06
N LYS A 32 33.51 7.17 16.73
CA LYS A 32 34.02 8.22 15.84
C LYS A 32 33.01 8.70 14.82
N ASP A 33 33.04 10.01 14.56
CA ASP A 33 32.28 10.66 13.52
C ASP A 33 33.18 10.97 12.31
N PHE A 34 32.90 10.35 11.16
CA PHE A 34 33.56 10.59 9.89
C PHE A 34 32.67 11.45 8.98
N THR A 35 33.03 12.72 8.81
CA THR A 35 32.34 13.61 7.85
C THR A 35 32.96 13.46 6.47
N VAL A 36 32.19 12.90 5.53
CA VAL A 36 32.62 12.70 4.14
C VAL A 36 32.68 14.06 3.43
N ASN A 37 33.86 14.41 2.92
CA ASN A 37 34.14 15.70 2.28
C ASN A 37 34.47 15.60 0.78
N SER A 38 34.42 14.39 0.22
CA SER A 38 34.64 14.13 -1.20
C SER A 38 33.62 13.13 -1.76
N THR A 39 33.15 13.39 -2.98
CA THR A 39 32.27 12.48 -3.73
C THR A 39 33.05 11.49 -4.60
N ALA A 40 34.39 11.54 -4.57
CA ALA A 40 35.20 10.55 -5.25
C ALA A 40 34.98 9.16 -4.61
N ASP A 41 35.06 8.12 -5.42
CA ASP A 41 35.03 6.74 -4.96
C ASP A 41 36.48 6.21 -4.93
N VAL A 42 37.10 6.24 -3.75
CA VAL A 42 38.50 5.89 -3.52
C VAL A 42 38.62 5.20 -2.16
N VAL A 43 39.52 4.22 -2.06
CA VAL A 43 39.81 3.51 -0.81
C VAL A 43 40.49 4.39 0.25
N ASP A 44 40.38 4.00 1.51
CA ASP A 44 41.22 4.55 2.57
C ASP A 44 42.68 4.12 2.38
N SER A 45 43.62 5.02 2.67
CA SER A 45 45.06 4.73 2.53
C SER A 45 45.60 3.86 3.66
N ASN A 46 45.02 3.98 4.87
CA ASN A 46 45.47 3.30 6.09
C ASN A 46 44.26 2.99 7.02
N PRO A 47 43.38 2.03 6.65
CA PRO A 47 42.25 1.66 7.48
C PRO A 47 42.63 1.35 8.94
N GLY A 48 41.86 1.90 9.89
CA GLY A 48 41.97 1.66 11.33
C GLY A 48 42.96 2.58 12.06
N ASN A 49 43.52 3.58 11.38
CA ASN A 49 44.40 4.58 12.00
C ASN A 49 43.63 5.70 12.73
N GLY A 50 42.30 5.65 12.70
CA GLY A 50 41.37 6.62 13.25
C GLY A 50 41.08 7.83 12.37
N THR A 51 41.51 7.85 11.11
CA THR A 51 41.46 8.99 10.19
C THR A 51 41.02 8.55 8.80
N CYS A 52 39.80 8.92 8.41
CA CYS A 52 39.31 8.73 7.05
C CYS A 52 40.10 9.59 6.04
N ALA A 53 40.99 8.97 5.25
CA ALA A 53 41.82 9.65 4.27
C ALA A 53 42.24 8.77 3.08
N SER A 54 41.78 9.14 1.89
CA SER A 54 42.30 8.59 0.62
C SER A 54 43.72 9.08 0.31
N ALA A 55 44.34 8.55 -0.76
CA ALA A 55 45.68 8.97 -1.20
C ALA A 55 45.78 10.48 -1.55
N SER A 56 44.63 11.12 -1.79
CA SER A 56 44.51 12.57 -2.02
C SER A 56 44.19 13.36 -0.73
N ASN A 57 44.30 12.74 0.45
CA ASN A 57 43.95 13.29 1.77
C ASN A 57 42.50 13.79 1.87
N THR A 58 41.57 13.14 1.18
CA THR A 58 40.13 13.43 1.27
C THR A 58 39.39 12.27 1.92
N CYS A 59 38.36 12.56 2.71
CA CYS A 59 37.47 11.54 3.25
C CYS A 59 36.34 11.28 2.25
N THR A 60 36.38 10.12 1.60
CA THR A 60 35.34 9.61 0.69
C THR A 60 34.41 8.65 1.44
N LEU A 61 33.23 8.36 0.89
CA LEU A 61 32.30 7.38 1.47
C LEU A 61 32.96 6.01 1.70
N ARG A 62 33.60 5.45 0.66
CA ARG A 62 34.31 4.17 0.75
C ARG A 62 35.41 4.19 1.83
N ALA A 63 36.30 5.17 1.78
CA ALA A 63 37.31 5.35 2.82
C ALA A 63 36.72 5.43 4.25
N ALA A 64 35.61 6.15 4.44
CA ALA A 64 34.98 6.25 5.76
C ALA A 64 34.45 4.90 6.26
N ILE A 65 33.82 4.12 5.39
CA ILE A 65 33.32 2.78 5.73
C ILE A 65 34.49 1.83 6.03
N MET A 66 35.53 1.83 5.19
CA MET A 66 36.75 1.03 5.43
C MET A 66 37.40 1.36 6.76
N GLU A 67 37.40 2.65 7.14
CA GLU A 67 37.89 3.09 8.44
C GLU A 67 37.03 2.53 9.58
N THR A 68 35.70 2.61 9.47
CA THR A 68 34.79 2.05 10.48
C THR A 68 34.88 0.53 10.60
N ASN A 69 35.13 -0.19 9.50
CA ASN A 69 35.31 -1.66 9.53
C ASN A 69 36.53 -2.09 10.34
N ALA A 70 37.58 -1.24 10.40
CA ALA A 70 38.81 -1.52 11.13
C ALA A 70 38.78 -1.03 12.59
N LEU A 71 37.77 -0.26 12.97
CA LEU A 71 37.60 0.32 14.31
C LEU A 71 36.59 -0.47 15.15
N ALA A 72 36.66 -0.26 16.46
CA ALA A 72 35.66 -0.75 17.41
C ALA A 72 34.93 0.44 18.04
N GLY A 73 33.63 0.30 18.26
CA GLY A 73 32.76 1.35 18.80
C GLY A 73 31.62 1.71 17.86
N ASP A 74 30.67 2.51 18.38
CA ASP A 74 29.50 2.96 17.63
C ASP A 74 29.88 4.15 16.73
N ASP A 75 30.35 3.85 15.53
CA ASP A 75 30.82 4.85 14.58
C ASP A 75 29.71 5.45 13.72
N LYS A 76 29.98 6.65 13.19
CA LYS A 76 29.05 7.39 12.35
C LYS A 76 29.73 7.94 11.10
N VAL A 77 29.13 7.68 9.94
CA VAL A 77 29.49 8.29 8.66
C VAL A 77 28.44 9.34 8.30
N ILE A 78 28.87 10.60 8.17
CA ILE A 78 28.01 11.75 7.89
C ILE A 78 28.22 12.19 6.44
N LEU A 79 27.15 12.14 5.64
CA LEU A 79 27.15 12.46 4.22
C LEU A 79 26.58 13.86 3.97
N SER A 80 27.07 14.48 2.89
CA SER A 80 26.56 15.76 2.38
C SER A 80 25.39 15.54 1.41
N ALA A 81 24.65 16.61 1.12
CA ALA A 81 23.54 16.64 0.17
C ALA A 81 24.01 16.60 -1.31
N VAL A 82 24.62 15.48 -1.71
CA VAL A 82 25.21 15.26 -3.04
C VAL A 82 25.00 13.82 -3.53
N ILE A 83 25.41 13.55 -4.77
CA ILE A 83 25.41 12.20 -5.34
C ILE A 83 26.82 11.60 -5.20
N TYR A 84 26.91 10.47 -4.51
CA TYR A 84 28.07 9.60 -4.42
C TYR A 84 27.93 8.50 -5.47
N ASN A 85 28.70 8.57 -6.54
CA ASN A 85 28.70 7.51 -7.56
C ASN A 85 29.80 6.52 -7.22
N LEU A 86 29.48 5.23 -7.14
CA LEU A 86 30.49 4.18 -7.12
C LEU A 86 31.06 4.05 -8.55
N THR A 87 32.37 3.96 -8.66
CA THR A 87 33.09 3.99 -9.94
C THR A 87 34.18 2.94 -10.07
N ILE A 88 34.56 2.28 -8.96
CA ILE A 88 35.56 1.21 -8.99
C ILE A 88 34.86 -0.11 -9.34
N PRO A 89 35.11 -0.70 -10.52
CA PRO A 89 34.54 -1.99 -10.87
C PRO A 89 35.21 -3.12 -10.09
N GLY A 90 34.40 -4.10 -9.71
CA GLY A 90 34.74 -5.32 -9.00
C GLY A 90 33.42 -6.07 -8.77
N ILE A 91 33.51 -7.39 -8.65
CA ILE A 91 32.46 -8.28 -8.17
C ILE A 91 33.14 -9.23 -7.19
N ASP A 92 32.40 -9.73 -6.21
CA ASP A 92 32.86 -10.74 -5.24
C ASP A 92 34.16 -10.34 -4.51
N GLU A 93 34.20 -9.12 -3.97
CA GLU A 93 35.33 -8.63 -3.19
C GLU A 93 34.90 -8.12 -1.82
N ASP A 94 35.10 -8.94 -0.78
CA ASP A 94 34.52 -8.67 0.55
C ASP A 94 35.40 -7.78 1.47
N GLN A 95 36.18 -6.84 0.92
CA GLN A 95 37.06 -5.94 1.70
C GLN A 95 36.87 -4.45 1.38
N GLY A 96 35.83 -4.10 0.62
CA GLY A 96 35.39 -2.75 0.33
C GLY A 96 36.32 -1.97 -0.58
N LYS A 97 37.22 -2.63 -1.33
CA LYS A 97 38.19 -1.98 -2.21
C LYS A 97 37.65 -1.66 -3.60
N THR A 98 36.68 -2.44 -4.06
CA THR A 98 36.08 -2.41 -5.40
C THR A 98 34.58 -2.68 -5.29
N GLY A 99 33.83 -2.53 -6.39
CA GLY A 99 32.42 -2.91 -6.41
C GLY A 99 31.54 -2.13 -5.43
N ASP A 100 30.79 -2.87 -4.64
CA ASP A 100 29.92 -2.43 -3.55
C ASP A 100 30.69 -1.86 -2.35
N LEU A 101 29.95 -1.56 -1.28
CA LEU A 101 30.50 -1.05 -0.02
C LEU A 101 30.28 -2.10 1.07
N ASP A 102 31.33 -2.84 1.40
CA ASP A 102 31.29 -3.86 2.45
C ASP A 102 31.27 -3.26 3.86
N ILE A 103 30.40 -3.81 4.71
CA ILE A 103 30.28 -3.48 6.13
C ILE A 103 30.35 -4.79 6.92
N TYR A 104 31.45 -4.97 7.65
CA TYR A 104 31.72 -6.18 8.44
C TYR A 104 32.21 -5.87 9.87
N ASN A 105 31.85 -4.69 10.39
CA ASN A 105 32.13 -4.32 11.77
C ASN A 105 31.17 -5.01 12.77
N SER A 106 31.61 -6.15 13.29
CA SER A 106 30.92 -6.88 14.37
C SER A 106 31.19 -6.35 15.78
N LYS A 107 32.01 -5.30 15.94
CA LYS A 107 32.48 -4.78 17.25
C LYS A 107 31.83 -3.47 17.67
N GLY A 108 30.84 -3.00 16.92
CA GLY A 108 30.09 -1.77 17.19
C GLY A 108 28.99 -1.56 16.17
N LYS A 109 28.22 -0.49 16.34
CA LYS A 109 27.13 -0.13 15.41
C LYS A 109 27.56 0.99 14.47
N LEU A 110 27.39 0.78 13.17
CA LEU A 110 27.64 1.81 12.15
C LEU A 110 26.36 2.61 11.86
N THR A 111 26.42 3.93 11.97
CA THR A 111 25.36 4.83 11.47
C THR A 111 25.79 5.56 10.20
N ILE A 112 25.12 5.33 9.08
CA ILE A 112 25.29 6.06 7.83
C ILE A 112 24.13 7.07 7.70
N GLN A 113 24.46 8.36 7.76
CA GLN A 113 23.47 9.43 7.78
C GLN A 113 23.63 10.40 6.60
N GLY A 114 22.56 10.54 5.79
CA GLY A 114 22.43 11.58 4.77
C GLY A 114 21.78 12.87 5.28
N GLN A 115 21.44 13.76 4.34
CA GLN A 115 20.77 15.05 4.59
C GLN A 115 19.30 15.10 4.13
N GLY A 116 18.75 13.92 3.81
CA GLY A 116 17.42 13.72 3.23
C GLY A 116 17.49 12.81 2.01
N ALA A 117 16.51 11.91 1.84
CA ALA A 117 16.49 10.95 0.76
C ALA A 117 16.53 11.61 -0.64
N ASP A 118 15.95 12.79 -0.80
CA ASP A 118 15.97 13.56 -2.05
C ASP A 118 17.30 14.30 -2.33
N LYS A 119 18.22 14.32 -1.37
CA LYS A 119 19.43 15.15 -1.37
C LYS A 119 20.72 14.33 -1.38
N THR A 120 20.78 13.29 -0.55
CA THR A 120 21.94 12.39 -0.45
C THR A 120 21.64 11.10 -1.20
N ILE A 121 22.39 10.83 -2.27
CA ILE A 121 22.15 9.68 -3.14
C ILE A 121 23.45 8.88 -3.27
N ILE A 122 23.38 7.58 -3.04
CA ILE A 122 24.44 6.62 -3.32
C ILE A 122 24.00 5.81 -4.54
N ASP A 123 24.73 5.94 -5.64
CA ASP A 123 24.40 5.34 -6.95
C ASP A 123 25.54 4.40 -7.37
N ALA A 124 25.28 3.08 -7.36
CA ALA A 124 26.26 2.05 -7.76
C ALA A 124 26.46 1.95 -9.29
N LYS A 125 25.78 2.77 -10.09
CA LYS A 125 25.96 2.86 -11.56
C LYS A 125 25.74 1.56 -12.33
N GLN A 126 25.07 0.57 -11.75
CA GLN A 126 24.92 -0.81 -12.22
C GLN A 126 26.24 -1.59 -12.31
N ILE A 127 27.26 -1.19 -11.54
CA ILE A 127 28.56 -1.87 -11.53
C ILE A 127 28.51 -3.12 -10.66
N ASP A 128 27.93 -3.00 -9.47
CA ASP A 128 27.72 -4.06 -8.47
C ASP A 128 26.48 -3.67 -7.64
N ARG A 129 26.19 -4.36 -6.53
CA ARG A 129 25.26 -3.90 -5.49
C ARG A 129 25.76 -2.61 -4.82
N VAL A 130 24.96 -2.01 -3.92
CA VAL A 130 25.36 -0.77 -3.24
C VAL A 130 26.04 -1.05 -1.91
N PHE A 131 25.44 -1.90 -1.08
CA PHE A 131 25.97 -2.30 0.23
C PHE A 131 25.92 -3.81 0.37
N ASP A 132 27.01 -4.38 0.90
CA ASP A 132 27.01 -5.73 1.46
C ASP A 132 27.29 -5.64 2.96
N ILE A 133 26.38 -6.16 3.77
CA ILE A 133 26.42 -6.06 5.23
C ILE A 133 26.55 -7.47 5.79
N GLU A 134 27.70 -7.76 6.38
CA GLU A 134 28.00 -9.04 7.02
C GLU A 134 28.10 -8.87 8.54
N ASN A 135 27.27 -9.58 9.30
CA ASN A 135 27.39 -9.71 10.77
C ASN A 135 27.50 -8.38 11.54
N SER A 136 26.86 -7.33 11.05
CA SER A 136 27.06 -5.95 11.52
C SER A 136 25.76 -5.26 11.89
N ASN A 137 25.79 -4.46 12.96
CA ASN A 137 24.67 -3.59 13.32
C ASN A 137 24.76 -2.29 12.51
N VAL A 138 23.72 -1.97 11.74
CA VAL A 138 23.77 -0.82 10.81
C VAL A 138 22.49 0.00 10.88
N ILE A 139 22.66 1.32 11.00
CA ILE A 139 21.59 2.30 10.79
C ILE A 139 21.87 3.04 9.49
N ILE A 140 20.97 2.93 8.52
CA ILE A 140 20.98 3.71 7.28
C ILE A 140 19.82 4.70 7.36
N LYS A 141 20.10 6.00 7.25
CA LYS A 141 19.03 6.99 7.29
C LYS A 141 19.24 8.25 6.46
N ASP A 142 18.12 8.86 6.11
CA ASP A 142 18.02 10.15 5.42
C ASP A 142 18.77 10.16 4.07
N LEU A 143 18.73 9.06 3.30
CA LEU A 143 19.44 8.95 2.03
C LEU A 143 18.72 8.04 1.02
N THR A 144 19.22 8.04 -0.21
CA THR A 144 18.76 7.16 -1.28
C THR A 144 19.85 6.17 -1.69
N ILE A 145 19.45 4.91 -1.90
CA ILE A 145 20.24 3.78 -2.38
C ILE A 145 19.72 3.37 -3.75
N THR A 146 20.58 3.40 -4.78
CA THR A 146 20.15 3.14 -6.15
C THR A 146 21.24 2.59 -7.05
N GLY A 147 20.81 2.10 -8.20
CA GLY A 147 21.71 1.72 -9.29
C GLY A 147 22.44 0.42 -9.01
N GLY A 148 22.03 -0.36 -8.00
CA GLY A 148 22.61 -1.65 -7.69
C GLY A 148 22.32 -2.70 -8.76
N ASN A 149 23.27 -3.61 -8.99
CA ASN A 149 23.16 -4.68 -9.97
C ASN A 149 23.93 -5.96 -9.57
N ALA A 150 23.24 -6.87 -8.90
CA ALA A 150 23.72 -8.20 -8.55
C ALA A 150 23.09 -9.27 -9.49
N LEU A 151 23.25 -9.10 -10.81
CA LEU A 151 22.66 -10.01 -11.83
C LEU A 151 23.70 -10.80 -12.63
N GLU A 152 25.01 -10.51 -12.48
CA GLU A 152 26.06 -11.15 -13.28
C GLU A 152 26.84 -12.21 -12.48
N SER A 153 27.22 -13.27 -13.21
CA SER A 153 28.11 -14.40 -12.88
C SER A 153 27.68 -15.40 -11.80
N ASN A 154 27.14 -16.53 -12.26
CA ASN A 154 27.44 -17.93 -11.87
C ASN A 154 27.42 -18.35 -10.38
N GLU A 155 27.21 -17.44 -9.46
CA GLU A 155 27.01 -17.61 -8.02
C GLU A 155 25.83 -16.70 -7.63
N ASP A 156 25.12 -17.07 -6.56
CA ASP A 156 23.89 -16.41 -6.14
C ASP A 156 24.19 -15.01 -5.56
N VAL A 157 24.31 -14.01 -6.45
CA VAL A 157 24.56 -12.62 -6.06
C VAL A 157 23.25 -11.95 -5.65
N ASP A 158 23.14 -11.60 -4.37
CA ASP A 158 21.90 -11.13 -3.75
C ASP A 158 21.93 -9.65 -3.34
N GLY A 159 20.75 -9.05 -3.13
CA GLY A 159 20.60 -7.76 -2.46
C GLY A 159 21.08 -6.58 -3.29
N GLY A 160 20.36 -6.25 -4.37
CA GLY A 160 20.84 -5.29 -5.36
C GLY A 160 21.12 -3.91 -4.75
N GLY A 161 20.23 -3.43 -3.91
CA GLY A 161 20.49 -2.23 -3.10
C GLY A 161 21.34 -2.59 -1.89
N VAL A 162 20.78 -3.42 -1.01
CA VAL A 162 21.39 -3.84 0.25
C VAL A 162 21.33 -5.36 0.34
N ASN A 163 22.49 -5.99 0.50
CA ASN A 163 22.60 -7.37 0.91
C ASN A 163 22.89 -7.42 2.42
N ILE A 164 22.18 -8.29 3.14
CA ILE A 164 22.37 -8.50 4.58
C ILE A 164 22.60 -9.98 4.80
N THR A 165 23.76 -10.31 5.34
CA THR A 165 24.16 -11.67 5.70
C THR A 165 24.49 -11.75 7.18
N SER A 166 23.98 -12.78 7.87
CA SER A 166 24.43 -13.14 9.22
C SER A 166 24.94 -14.58 9.23
N ASN A 167 26.10 -14.81 9.87
CA ASN A 167 26.75 -16.10 9.98
C ASN A 167 27.19 -16.33 11.45
N GLY A 168 26.75 -17.45 12.05
CA GLY A 168 27.07 -17.82 13.43
C GLY A 168 26.35 -16.99 14.50
N ASP A 169 26.78 -17.09 15.76
CA ASP A 169 26.04 -16.61 16.96
C ASP A 169 25.79 -15.07 17.06
N GLN A 170 26.13 -14.28 16.03
CA GLN A 170 25.88 -12.84 16.02
C GLN A 170 24.41 -12.55 15.71
N GLN A 171 23.85 -11.51 16.31
CA GLN A 171 22.44 -11.11 16.12
C GLN A 171 22.36 -9.69 15.54
N PRO A 172 22.57 -9.51 14.22
CA PRO A 172 22.57 -8.18 13.62
C PRO A 172 21.20 -7.49 13.74
N ASP A 173 21.23 -6.21 14.10
CA ASP A 173 20.09 -5.30 14.06
C ASP A 173 20.32 -4.23 13.00
N ILE A 174 19.45 -4.23 12.00
CA ILE A 174 19.49 -3.31 10.87
C ILE A 174 18.30 -2.36 10.96
N LEU A 175 18.56 -1.05 10.88
CA LEU A 175 17.52 -0.02 10.77
C LEU A 175 17.71 0.76 9.48
N ILE A 176 16.66 0.79 8.66
CA ILE A 176 16.52 1.64 7.48
C ILE A 176 15.41 2.64 7.74
N GLU A 177 15.75 3.92 7.82
CA GLU A 177 14.83 4.98 8.23
C GLU A 177 14.84 6.17 7.28
N ASN A 178 13.67 6.73 6.95
CA ASN A 178 13.53 7.94 6.12
C ASN A 178 14.32 7.86 4.80
N SER A 179 14.36 6.66 4.19
CA SER A 179 15.26 6.37 3.07
C SER A 179 14.50 5.81 1.88
N ILE A 180 15.11 5.93 0.70
CA ILE A 180 14.58 5.39 -0.55
C ILE A 180 15.53 4.33 -1.10
N ILE A 181 15.03 3.13 -1.35
CA ILE A 181 15.77 2.05 -2.02
C ILE A 181 15.09 1.83 -3.37
N PHE A 182 15.70 2.34 -4.44
CA PHE A 182 15.04 2.34 -5.74
C PHE A 182 15.91 1.93 -6.91
N TYR A 183 15.28 1.29 -7.89
CA TYR A 183 15.91 0.94 -9.17
C TYR A 183 17.17 0.08 -9.02
N ASN A 184 17.10 -0.90 -8.12
CA ASN A 184 18.14 -1.88 -7.89
C ASN A 184 17.72 -3.24 -8.47
N GLN A 185 18.70 -4.07 -8.81
CA GLN A 185 18.46 -5.36 -9.45
C GLN A 185 19.34 -6.46 -8.84
N ALA A 186 18.79 -7.65 -8.60
CA ALA A 186 19.51 -8.79 -8.04
C ALA A 186 18.89 -10.14 -8.40
N TYR A 187 19.51 -11.25 -7.99
CA TYR A 187 18.87 -12.56 -8.03
C TYR A 187 17.79 -12.70 -6.95
N HIS A 188 18.16 -12.51 -5.67
CA HIS A 188 17.20 -12.30 -4.58
C HIS A 188 17.21 -10.86 -4.07
N GLY A 189 16.04 -10.32 -3.73
CA GLY A 189 15.93 -9.06 -2.99
C GLY A 189 16.43 -7.87 -3.82
N GLY A 190 15.64 -7.45 -4.81
CA GLY A 190 16.10 -6.44 -5.77
C GLY A 190 16.53 -5.16 -5.06
N GLY A 191 15.75 -4.73 -4.07
CA GLY A 191 16.10 -3.64 -3.16
C GLY A 191 16.88 -4.12 -1.95
N ILE A 192 16.31 -5.03 -1.18
CA ILE A 192 16.93 -5.59 0.04
C ILE A 192 16.89 -7.11 -0.04
N ASN A 193 18.02 -7.76 0.19
CA ASN A 193 18.09 -9.17 0.55
C ASN A 193 18.47 -9.32 2.01
N ALA A 194 17.81 -10.24 2.69
CA ALA A 194 18.09 -10.61 4.06
C ALA A 194 18.22 -12.12 4.17
N PHE A 195 19.43 -12.56 4.45
CA PHE A 195 19.79 -13.95 4.64
C PHE A 195 20.58 -14.08 5.95
N GLY A 196 20.32 -15.09 6.76
CA GLY A 196 21.03 -15.16 8.03
C GLY A 196 21.00 -16.49 8.77
N SER A 197 22.08 -16.72 9.52
CA SER A 197 22.17 -17.63 10.66
C SER A 197 22.27 -16.90 11.99
N ASP A 198 21.43 -17.36 12.93
CA ASP A 198 21.13 -16.81 14.27
C ASP A 198 20.54 -15.37 14.33
N GLN A 199 19.23 -15.28 14.60
CA GLN A 199 18.46 -14.08 14.99
C GLN A 199 18.84 -12.75 14.29
N LEU A 200 18.41 -12.58 13.04
CA LEU A 200 18.52 -11.32 12.28
C LEU A 200 17.28 -10.45 12.49
N THR A 201 17.45 -9.18 12.85
CA THR A 201 16.36 -8.21 12.93
C THR A 201 16.53 -7.08 11.91
N ILE A 202 15.47 -6.80 11.14
CA ILE A 202 15.44 -5.70 10.18
C ILE A 202 14.24 -4.82 10.49
N ASN A 203 14.50 -3.53 10.65
CA ASN A 203 13.50 -2.50 10.90
C ASN A 203 13.49 -1.51 9.73
N ILE A 204 12.36 -1.39 9.04
CA ILE A 204 12.16 -0.46 7.92
C ILE A 204 11.09 0.53 8.35
N LYS A 205 11.47 1.81 8.45
CA LYS A 205 10.58 2.87 8.95
C LYS A 205 10.54 4.06 8.02
N ASN A 206 9.34 4.59 7.76
CA ASN A 206 9.15 5.82 6.98
C ASN A 206 9.91 5.81 5.65
N SER A 207 9.99 4.65 5.00
CA SER A 207 10.89 4.41 3.86
C SER A 207 10.14 3.89 2.64
N ASP A 208 10.71 4.14 1.47
CA ASP A 208 10.16 3.71 0.18
C ASP A 208 11.08 2.69 -0.50
N ILE A 209 10.55 1.52 -0.83
CA ILE A 209 11.26 0.47 -1.56
C ILE A 209 10.53 0.27 -2.89
N SER A 210 11.13 0.78 -3.98
CA SER A 210 10.40 0.89 -5.24
C SER A 210 11.20 0.65 -6.51
N TYR A 211 10.50 0.20 -7.56
CA TYR A 211 11.10 -0.03 -8.88
C TYR A 211 12.30 -0.99 -8.87
N ASN A 212 12.40 -1.82 -7.85
CA ASN A 212 13.44 -2.83 -7.76
C ASN A 212 13.02 -4.09 -8.51
N THR A 213 13.99 -4.85 -8.97
CA THR A 213 13.74 -6.05 -9.78
C THR A 213 14.59 -7.21 -9.28
N ALA A 214 13.98 -8.37 -9.08
CA ALA A 214 14.73 -9.59 -8.78
C ALA A 214 14.05 -10.81 -9.40
N ASN A 215 14.62 -11.99 -9.21
CA ASN A 215 13.90 -13.24 -9.47
C ASN A 215 13.00 -13.58 -8.28
N TYR A 216 13.48 -13.29 -7.07
CA TYR A 216 12.81 -13.53 -5.80
C TYR A 216 12.76 -12.25 -4.99
N GLY A 217 11.59 -11.88 -4.45
CA GLY A 217 11.43 -10.65 -3.68
C GLY A 217 11.85 -9.40 -4.43
N GLY A 218 11.05 -8.97 -5.42
CA GLY A 218 11.39 -7.85 -6.30
C GLY A 218 11.84 -6.60 -5.54
N GLY A 219 11.17 -6.27 -4.44
CA GLY A 219 11.57 -5.25 -3.48
C GLY A 219 12.43 -5.80 -2.36
N ILE A 220 11.88 -6.75 -1.60
CA ILE A 220 12.51 -7.33 -0.42
C ILE A 220 12.47 -8.86 -0.53
N ASN A 221 13.59 -9.53 -0.30
CA ASN A 221 13.63 -10.95 0.00
C ASN A 221 14.10 -11.17 1.43
N MET A 222 13.46 -12.13 2.11
CA MET A 222 13.88 -12.66 3.40
C MET A 222 13.90 -14.18 3.32
N SER A 223 15.07 -14.78 3.48
CA SER A 223 15.23 -16.24 3.43
C SER A 223 15.98 -16.79 4.65
N SER A 224 15.40 -17.78 5.33
CA SER A 224 15.99 -18.43 6.50
C SER A 224 16.27 -19.91 6.26
N TYR A 225 17.47 -20.40 6.55
CA TYR A 225 17.89 -21.80 6.34
C TYR A 225 18.19 -22.59 7.61
N THR A 226 18.20 -22.00 8.80
CA THR A 226 18.22 -22.72 10.10
C THR A 226 17.63 -21.87 11.25
N ASN A 227 17.05 -20.69 10.99
CA ASN A 227 17.14 -19.55 11.94
C ASN A 227 15.92 -18.66 12.03
N ASN A 228 15.96 -17.75 13.01
CA ASN A 228 14.93 -16.75 13.24
C ASN A 228 15.24 -15.45 12.50
N ILE A 229 14.36 -15.01 11.60
CA ILE A 229 14.43 -13.68 10.98
C ILE A 229 13.22 -12.88 11.45
N THR A 230 13.43 -11.67 11.96
CA THR A 230 12.38 -10.73 12.28
C THR A 230 12.47 -9.50 11.39
N CYS A 231 11.38 -9.17 10.69
CA CYS A 231 11.29 -7.95 9.89
C CYS A 231 10.08 -7.12 10.33
N ASN A 232 10.32 -5.86 10.67
CA ASN A 232 9.30 -4.90 11.03
C ASN A 232 9.26 -3.78 9.99
N ILE A 233 8.10 -3.59 9.36
CA ILE A 233 7.86 -2.59 8.32
C ILE A 233 6.79 -1.64 8.85
N GLU A 234 7.18 -0.40 9.11
CA GLU A 234 6.31 0.61 9.72
C GLU A 234 6.27 1.88 8.87
N ASN A 235 5.07 2.43 8.65
CA ASN A 235 4.86 3.70 7.93
C ASN A 235 5.59 3.76 6.57
N SER A 236 5.70 2.63 5.88
CA SER A 236 6.57 2.47 4.71
C SER A 236 5.80 2.05 3.48
N ASN A 237 6.35 2.31 2.29
CA ASN A 237 5.76 1.94 1.03
C ASN A 237 6.65 0.97 0.26
N ILE A 238 6.07 -0.13 -0.22
CA ILE A 238 6.76 -1.11 -1.06
C ILE A 238 5.98 -1.24 -2.35
N TYR A 239 6.51 -0.66 -3.43
CA TYR A 239 5.68 -0.45 -4.62
C TYR A 239 6.41 -0.45 -5.95
N ASN A 240 5.69 -0.81 -7.01
CA ASN A 240 6.23 -0.92 -8.37
C ASN A 240 7.46 -1.85 -8.48
N ASN A 241 7.63 -2.80 -7.57
CA ASN A 241 8.69 -3.78 -7.65
C ASN A 241 8.25 -4.93 -8.57
N THR A 242 9.23 -5.65 -9.12
CA THR A 242 8.96 -6.73 -10.06
C THR A 242 9.81 -7.94 -9.77
N SER A 243 9.18 -9.12 -9.64
CA SER A 243 9.88 -10.39 -9.73
C SER A 243 9.75 -10.96 -11.15
N ASN A 244 10.85 -11.46 -11.73
CA ASN A 244 10.91 -12.07 -13.07
C ASN A 244 11.28 -13.57 -13.01
N GLY A 245 10.92 -14.27 -11.94
CA GLY A 245 11.34 -15.64 -11.66
C GLY A 245 11.18 -16.62 -12.84
N ASN A 246 12.03 -17.64 -12.86
CA ASN A 246 11.98 -18.77 -13.80
C ASN A 246 11.48 -20.04 -13.08
N SER A 247 10.20 -20.07 -12.65
CA SER A 247 9.45 -21.29 -12.30
C SER A 247 9.56 -21.94 -10.90
N SER A 248 9.93 -21.25 -9.82
CA SER A 248 9.88 -21.88 -8.47
C SER A 248 9.45 -21.05 -7.24
N SER A 249 9.63 -19.73 -7.18
CA SER A 249 9.04 -18.82 -6.16
C SER A 249 9.06 -17.36 -6.65
N SER A 250 8.18 -16.48 -6.17
CA SER A 250 8.25 -15.05 -6.54
C SER A 250 7.31 -14.16 -5.71
N GLY A 251 7.85 -13.35 -4.81
CA GLY A 251 7.19 -12.16 -4.28
C GLY A 251 7.47 -10.93 -5.15
N GLY A 252 6.47 -10.33 -5.80
CA GLY A 252 6.67 -9.13 -6.62
C GLY A 252 7.16 -7.94 -5.78
N GLY A 253 6.58 -7.77 -4.59
CA GLY A 253 6.99 -6.78 -3.59
C GLY A 253 7.92 -7.38 -2.55
N ILE A 254 7.39 -8.33 -1.78
CA ILE A 254 8.08 -8.99 -0.66
C ILE A 254 8.03 -10.50 -0.85
N GLU A 255 9.15 -11.16 -0.65
CA GLU A 255 9.23 -12.60 -0.49
C GLU A 255 9.68 -12.98 0.92
N ILE A 256 8.99 -13.97 1.49
CA ILE A 256 9.23 -14.51 2.82
C ILE A 256 9.43 -16.02 2.66
N ALA A 257 10.66 -16.49 2.74
CA ALA A 257 11.03 -17.88 2.54
C ALA A 257 11.62 -18.49 3.82
N SER A 258 10.87 -19.37 4.48
CA SER A 258 11.41 -20.25 5.51
C SER A 258 11.79 -21.58 4.86
N ASN A 259 13.09 -21.82 4.68
CA ASN A 259 13.67 -22.94 3.94
C ASN A 259 14.27 -24.03 4.85
N ASP A 260 13.96 -24.01 6.14
CA ASP A 260 14.33 -25.07 7.09
C ASP A 260 13.21 -25.31 8.12
N GLU A 261 13.06 -26.57 8.53
CA GLU A 261 11.98 -27.05 9.40
C GLU A 261 11.99 -26.36 10.78
N TYR A 262 13.17 -25.96 11.26
CA TYR A 262 13.33 -25.31 12.57
C TYR A 262 13.30 -23.77 12.49
N ALA A 263 13.31 -23.20 11.29
CA ALA A 263 13.38 -21.76 11.11
C ALA A 263 12.06 -21.06 11.47
N VAL A 264 12.15 -19.95 12.22
CA VAL A 264 11.01 -19.11 12.57
C VAL A 264 11.14 -17.72 11.96
N THR A 265 10.38 -17.43 10.93
CA THR A 265 10.34 -16.08 10.35
C THR A 265 9.15 -15.29 10.89
N VAL A 266 9.40 -14.09 11.40
CA VAL A 266 8.38 -13.16 11.91
C VAL A 266 8.41 -11.90 11.06
N VAL A 267 7.27 -11.54 10.47
CA VAL A 267 7.14 -10.32 9.68
C VAL A 267 5.93 -9.53 10.17
N ASN A 268 6.19 -8.30 10.59
CA ASN A 268 5.18 -7.36 11.06
C ASN A 268 5.10 -6.18 10.10
N ILE A 269 3.91 -5.93 9.54
CA ILE A 269 3.64 -4.85 8.60
C ILE A 269 2.57 -3.97 9.22
N LYS A 270 2.94 -2.73 9.56
CA LYS A 270 2.07 -1.82 10.28
C LYS A 270 1.99 -0.47 9.59
N THR A 271 0.77 0.04 9.43
CA THR A 271 0.52 1.37 8.84
C THR A 271 1.29 1.59 7.52
N SER A 272 1.38 0.53 6.72
CA SER A 272 2.24 0.48 5.53
C SER A 272 1.46 0.11 4.28
N ASN A 273 1.98 0.48 3.11
CA ASN A 273 1.33 0.24 1.83
C ASN A 273 2.18 -0.64 0.91
N ILE A 274 1.59 -1.71 0.39
CA ILE A 274 2.24 -2.62 -0.56
C ILE A 274 1.41 -2.63 -1.83
N PHE A 275 1.91 -1.98 -2.88
CA PHE A 275 1.07 -1.74 -4.06
C PHE A 275 1.76 -1.70 -5.41
N ASN A 276 1.01 -2.00 -6.47
CA ASN A 276 1.50 -2.04 -7.86
C ASN A 276 2.71 -2.96 -8.07
N ASN A 277 2.93 -3.93 -7.20
CA ASN A 277 3.99 -4.90 -7.38
C ASN A 277 3.53 -6.02 -8.32
N VAL A 278 4.48 -6.56 -9.08
CA VAL A 278 4.17 -7.52 -10.15
C VAL A 278 5.08 -8.73 -10.03
N SER A 279 4.46 -9.91 -9.99
CA SER A 279 5.14 -11.18 -10.20
C SER A 279 4.95 -11.62 -11.65
N ASN A 280 6.02 -11.54 -12.44
CA ASN A 280 6.00 -11.62 -13.91
C ASN A 280 6.55 -12.97 -14.43
N ASP A 281 6.32 -14.06 -13.72
CA ASP A 281 6.53 -15.43 -14.20
C ASP A 281 5.34 -15.87 -15.08
N ASP A 282 5.55 -16.86 -15.95
CA ASP A 282 4.53 -17.49 -16.80
C ASP A 282 3.27 -17.72 -15.94
N TYR A 283 2.17 -17.06 -16.34
CA TYR A 283 0.93 -16.70 -15.63
C TYR A 283 0.28 -17.75 -14.69
N VAL A 284 0.76 -19.00 -14.69
CA VAL A 284 0.32 -20.13 -13.88
C VAL A 284 1.26 -20.46 -12.70
N ASN A 285 2.48 -19.93 -12.66
CA ASN A 285 3.46 -20.21 -11.61
C ASN A 285 3.89 -18.98 -10.80
N SER A 286 3.61 -17.77 -11.28
CA SER A 286 3.88 -16.53 -10.53
C SER A 286 3.04 -16.49 -9.26
N ARG A 287 3.67 -16.24 -8.11
CA ARG A 287 3.04 -16.15 -6.79
C ARG A 287 3.06 -14.71 -6.28
N GLY A 288 2.33 -14.45 -5.20
CA GLY A 288 2.45 -13.28 -4.33
C GLY A 288 2.82 -11.96 -5.02
N GLY A 289 1.88 -11.32 -5.71
CA GLY A 289 2.17 -10.06 -6.43
C GLY A 289 2.68 -8.98 -5.47
N GLY A 290 1.98 -8.82 -4.34
CA GLY A 290 2.42 -8.00 -3.22
C GLY A 290 3.39 -8.75 -2.32
N ILE A 291 2.91 -9.85 -1.72
CA ILE A 291 3.66 -10.67 -0.77
C ILE A 291 3.56 -12.15 -1.16
N ASP A 292 4.70 -12.85 -1.23
CA ASP A 292 4.81 -14.30 -1.34
C ASP A 292 5.36 -14.87 -0.03
N VAL A 293 4.67 -15.85 0.54
CA VAL A 293 5.13 -16.61 1.71
C VAL A 293 5.31 -18.06 1.32
N TYR A 294 6.52 -18.54 1.47
CA TYR A 294 6.91 -19.93 1.32
C TYR A 294 7.48 -20.43 2.64
N SER A 295 6.88 -21.48 3.22
CA SER A 295 7.33 -22.01 4.51
C SER A 295 7.52 -23.52 4.47
N ILE A 296 8.69 -23.98 4.91
CA ILE A 296 8.90 -25.33 5.39
C ILE A 296 9.10 -25.38 6.92
N GLY A 297 9.47 -24.25 7.54
CA GLY A 297 9.43 -24.05 8.99
C GLY A 297 8.17 -23.31 9.44
N LYS A 298 8.33 -22.35 10.35
CA LYS A 298 7.24 -21.51 10.88
C LYS A 298 7.36 -20.08 10.39
N VAL A 299 6.26 -19.52 9.89
CA VAL A 299 6.15 -18.11 9.50
C VAL A 299 4.98 -17.46 10.23
N PHE A 300 5.25 -16.33 10.89
CA PHE A 300 4.25 -15.45 11.48
C PHE A 300 4.21 -14.16 10.67
N LEU A 301 3.13 -13.92 9.93
CA LEU A 301 2.92 -12.70 9.15
C LEU A 301 1.75 -11.92 9.76
N THR A 302 2.04 -10.74 10.32
CA THR A 302 1.04 -9.82 10.85
C THR A 302 0.94 -8.59 9.95
N ILE A 303 -0.27 -8.28 9.49
CA ILE A 303 -0.58 -7.10 8.68
C ILE A 303 -1.63 -6.30 9.45
N GLN A 304 -1.25 -5.13 9.94
CA GLN A 304 -2.08 -4.29 10.79
C GLN A 304 -2.18 -2.88 10.24
N ASP A 305 -3.38 -2.29 10.23
CA ASP A 305 -3.60 -0.90 9.83
C ASP A 305 -3.01 -0.58 8.44
N SER A 306 -2.94 -1.56 7.54
CA SER A 306 -2.13 -1.52 6.32
C SER A 306 -2.94 -1.81 5.06
N ALA A 307 -2.44 -1.35 3.91
CA ALA A 307 -3.10 -1.56 2.62
C ALA A 307 -2.24 -2.37 1.65
N ILE A 308 -2.81 -3.44 1.09
CA ILE A 308 -2.20 -4.25 0.02
C ILE A 308 -3.06 -4.10 -1.22
N SER A 309 -2.57 -3.39 -2.24
CA SER A 309 -3.43 -3.06 -3.38
C SER A 309 -2.79 -3.05 -4.75
N ASN A 310 -3.60 -3.29 -5.78
CA ASN A 310 -3.18 -3.18 -7.19
C ASN A 310 -1.99 -4.07 -7.56
N ASN A 311 -1.74 -5.13 -6.80
CA ASN A 311 -0.66 -6.07 -7.07
C ASN A 311 -1.12 -7.16 -8.04
N VAL A 312 -0.19 -7.73 -8.80
CA VAL A 312 -0.49 -8.68 -9.88
C VAL A 312 0.41 -9.90 -9.82
N ALA A 313 -0.19 -11.10 -9.88
CA ALA A 313 0.51 -12.39 -9.94
C ALA A 313 -0.29 -13.46 -10.70
N GLY A 314 0.23 -14.68 -10.80
CA GLY A 314 -0.53 -15.86 -11.21
C GLY A 314 -1.41 -16.40 -10.07
N HIS A 315 -0.91 -16.41 -8.83
CA HIS A 315 -1.63 -16.82 -7.63
C HIS A 315 -1.41 -15.79 -6.52
N GLY A 316 -2.46 -15.44 -5.79
CA GLY A 316 -2.34 -14.52 -4.64
C GLY A 316 -1.89 -13.13 -5.09
N GLY A 317 -2.77 -12.41 -5.80
CA GLY A 317 -2.41 -11.12 -6.41
C GLY A 317 -1.90 -10.15 -5.35
N GLY A 318 -2.60 -10.05 -4.22
CA GLY A 318 -2.13 -9.31 -3.05
C GLY A 318 -1.16 -10.12 -2.22
N LEU A 319 -1.61 -11.29 -1.77
CA LEU A 319 -0.88 -12.19 -0.88
C LEU A 319 -1.02 -13.64 -1.34
N TYR A 320 0.09 -14.35 -1.40
CA TYR A 320 0.16 -15.80 -1.52
C TYR A 320 0.82 -16.39 -0.28
N THR A 321 0.27 -17.46 0.27
CA THR A 321 0.87 -18.20 1.37
C THR A 321 0.88 -19.69 1.11
N ARG A 322 2.03 -20.32 1.32
CA ARG A 322 2.23 -21.76 1.18
C ARG A 322 2.97 -22.32 2.39
N SER A 323 2.39 -23.34 3.02
CA SER A 323 3.08 -24.19 4.01
C SER A 323 3.34 -25.57 3.42
N ASN A 324 4.57 -26.06 3.52
CA ASN A 324 5.00 -27.38 3.07
C ASN A 324 5.60 -28.16 4.23
N SER A 325 5.12 -29.37 4.49
CA SER A 325 5.79 -30.31 5.39
C SER A 325 6.69 -31.24 4.58
N PHE A 326 7.99 -31.28 4.91
CA PHE A 326 8.93 -32.26 4.39
C PHE A 326 9.63 -32.97 5.55
N SER A 327 9.04 -34.03 6.10
CA SER A 327 9.80 -34.88 7.04
C SER A 327 10.49 -36.00 6.27
N SER A 328 11.82 -35.96 6.20
CA SER A 328 12.62 -37.08 5.68
C SER A 328 12.68 -38.27 6.65
N ASP A 329 12.34 -38.06 7.92
CA ASP A 329 12.47 -39.02 9.02
C ASP A 329 11.14 -39.51 9.61
N GLY A 330 10.00 -39.00 9.10
CA GLY A 330 8.67 -39.31 9.60
C GLY A 330 8.32 -38.64 10.94
N SER A 331 9.13 -37.69 11.41
CA SER A 331 8.75 -36.83 12.54
C SER A 331 7.61 -35.88 12.12
N LEU A 332 6.68 -35.63 13.05
CA LEU A 332 5.54 -34.72 12.89
C LEU A 332 5.94 -33.35 13.44
N GLU A 333 6.98 -32.72 12.90
CA GLU A 333 7.18 -31.29 13.15
C GLU A 333 6.39 -30.49 12.11
N LEU A 334 5.44 -29.71 12.63
CA LEU A 334 4.43 -29.05 11.81
C LEU A 334 5.01 -27.74 11.26
N SER A 335 5.25 -27.71 9.94
CA SER A 335 5.37 -26.43 9.23
C SER A 335 4.08 -25.62 9.44
N ALA A 336 4.22 -24.32 9.70
CA ALA A 336 3.09 -23.49 10.02
C ALA A 336 3.22 -22.09 9.44
N VAL A 337 2.22 -21.67 8.67
CA VAL A 337 2.04 -20.26 8.35
C VAL A 337 0.87 -19.73 9.19
N ILE A 338 1.14 -18.70 9.99
CA ILE A 338 0.12 -17.95 10.73
C ILE A 338 0.04 -16.55 10.11
N LEU A 339 -1.05 -16.31 9.41
CA LEU A 339 -1.40 -15.04 8.80
C LEU A 339 -2.42 -14.31 9.69
N THR A 340 -2.09 -13.13 10.16
CA THR A 340 -3.00 -12.25 10.90
C THR A 340 -3.17 -10.95 10.13
N ILE A 341 -4.42 -10.62 9.78
CA ILE A 341 -4.78 -9.38 9.09
C ILE A 341 -5.79 -8.63 9.97
N GLN A 342 -5.43 -7.43 10.41
CA GLN A 342 -6.23 -6.63 11.34
C GLN A 342 -6.35 -5.19 10.85
N ASN A 343 -7.56 -4.63 10.92
CA ASN A 343 -7.82 -3.22 10.57
C ASN A 343 -7.26 -2.81 9.19
N SER A 344 -7.21 -3.76 8.25
CA SER A 344 -6.42 -3.62 7.02
C SER A 344 -7.30 -3.76 5.79
N THR A 345 -6.75 -3.31 4.65
CA THR A 345 -7.45 -3.36 3.36
C THR A 345 -6.64 -4.09 2.31
N ILE A 346 -7.24 -5.14 1.73
CA ILE A 346 -6.66 -5.87 0.59
C ILE A 346 -7.56 -5.63 -0.62
N SER A 347 -7.09 -4.86 -1.59
CA SER A 347 -7.96 -4.40 -2.68
C SER A 347 -7.36 -4.28 -4.06
N ASN A 348 -8.19 -4.40 -5.09
CA ASN A 348 -7.79 -4.17 -6.48
C ASN A 348 -6.64 -5.08 -6.96
N ASN A 349 -6.33 -6.15 -6.24
CA ASN A 349 -5.29 -7.08 -6.62
C ASN A 349 -5.81 -8.05 -7.69
N THR A 350 -4.94 -8.51 -8.58
CA THR A 350 -5.31 -9.37 -9.71
C THR A 350 -4.46 -10.63 -9.77
N ALA A 351 -5.10 -11.79 -9.90
CA ALA A 351 -4.43 -13.06 -10.13
C ALA A 351 -5.19 -14.02 -11.04
N SER A 352 -4.64 -15.19 -11.34
CA SER A 352 -5.41 -16.32 -11.89
C SER A 352 -6.27 -16.97 -10.80
N TYR A 353 -5.70 -17.16 -9.62
CA TYR A 353 -6.38 -17.72 -8.44
C TYR A 353 -6.09 -16.85 -7.21
N GLY A 354 -7.08 -16.62 -6.36
CA GLY A 354 -6.89 -15.82 -5.15
C GLY A 354 -6.48 -14.39 -5.48
N GLY A 355 -7.40 -13.62 -6.09
CA GLY A 355 -7.10 -12.26 -6.53
C GLY A 355 -6.54 -11.40 -5.39
N GLY A 356 -7.18 -11.46 -4.22
CA GLY A 356 -6.69 -10.83 -2.99
C GLY A 356 -5.70 -11.73 -2.27
N ILE A 357 -6.18 -12.85 -1.75
CA ILE A 357 -5.42 -13.81 -0.94
C ILE A 357 -5.53 -15.20 -1.58
N TYR A 358 -4.41 -15.90 -1.70
CA TYR A 358 -4.35 -17.31 -1.99
C TYR A 358 -3.58 -18.02 -0.88
N GLY A 359 -4.20 -19.00 -0.23
CA GLY A 359 -3.55 -19.83 0.77
C GLY A 359 -3.51 -21.28 0.35
N GLU A 360 -2.40 -21.97 0.57
CA GLU A 360 -2.28 -23.40 0.33
C GLU A 360 -1.42 -24.15 1.34
N THR A 361 -1.73 -25.44 1.48
CA THR A 361 -0.89 -26.39 2.21
C THR A 361 -0.57 -27.59 1.32
N TYR A 362 0.65 -28.14 1.47
CA TYR A 362 1.06 -29.39 0.83
C TYR A 362 1.53 -30.39 1.87
N TYR A 363 1.13 -31.64 1.65
CA TYR A 363 1.51 -32.83 2.44
C TYR A 363 0.93 -32.87 3.86
N ASN A 364 0.91 -34.07 4.45
CA ASN A 364 0.38 -34.29 5.79
C ASN A 364 1.32 -33.65 6.83
N GLY A 365 0.80 -32.73 7.64
CA GLY A 365 1.55 -32.02 8.69
C GLY A 365 1.76 -30.52 8.44
N ALA A 366 1.51 -30.00 7.24
CA ALA A 366 1.55 -28.57 6.98
C ALA A 366 0.29 -27.87 7.49
N THR A 367 0.43 -26.71 8.14
CA THR A 367 -0.69 -25.94 8.68
C THR A 367 -0.70 -24.52 8.14
N LEU A 368 -1.90 -23.98 7.88
CA LEU A 368 -2.10 -22.58 7.51
C LEU A 368 -3.23 -22.01 8.37
N THR A 369 -2.91 -21.14 9.31
CA THR A 369 -3.93 -20.40 10.06
C THR A 369 -4.04 -18.99 9.50
N ALA A 370 -5.26 -18.58 9.13
CA ALA A 370 -5.53 -17.23 8.66
C ALA A 370 -6.58 -16.57 9.56
N ILE A 371 -6.22 -15.48 10.24
CA ILE A 371 -7.12 -14.71 11.10
C ILE A 371 -7.31 -13.34 10.45
N ILE A 372 -8.53 -13.05 10.03
CA ILE A 372 -8.89 -11.80 9.36
C ILE A 372 -9.96 -11.11 10.21
N GLN A 373 -9.57 -10.02 10.85
CA GLN A 373 -10.41 -9.29 11.80
C GLN A 373 -10.50 -7.81 11.41
N ASN A 374 -11.70 -7.20 11.51
CA ASN A 374 -11.90 -5.78 11.22
C ASN A 374 -11.32 -5.33 9.87
N SER A 375 -11.31 -6.21 8.89
CA SER A 375 -10.55 -6.01 7.64
C SER A 375 -11.46 -6.05 6.42
N THR A 376 -11.07 -5.32 5.38
CA THR A 376 -11.84 -5.20 4.14
C THR A 376 -11.05 -5.81 2.98
N ILE A 377 -11.64 -6.81 2.33
CA ILE A 377 -11.09 -7.50 1.16
C ILE A 377 -12.03 -7.23 0.00
N ALA A 378 -11.67 -6.28 -0.87
CA ALA A 378 -12.61 -5.79 -1.86
C ALA A 378 -12.02 -5.43 -3.22
N ASN A 379 -12.83 -5.56 -4.27
CA ASN A 379 -12.46 -5.25 -5.65
C ASN A 379 -11.27 -6.07 -6.18
N ASN A 380 -10.95 -7.21 -5.57
CA ASN A 380 -9.91 -8.09 -6.07
C ASN A 380 -10.47 -8.97 -7.21
N LYS A 381 -9.59 -9.38 -8.12
CA LYS A 381 -9.97 -10.12 -9.32
C LYS A 381 -9.13 -11.39 -9.50
N ALA A 382 -9.80 -12.52 -9.65
CA ALA A 382 -9.22 -13.77 -10.13
C ALA A 382 -9.72 -14.09 -11.55
N ASN A 383 -8.85 -14.60 -12.43
CA ASN A 383 -9.29 -15.10 -13.74
C ASN A 383 -10.02 -16.44 -13.67
N ALA A 384 -9.83 -17.22 -12.59
CA ALA A 384 -10.48 -18.50 -12.38
C ALA A 384 -11.30 -18.52 -11.08
N TRP A 385 -10.66 -18.61 -9.92
CA TRP A 385 -11.34 -18.89 -8.65
C TRP A 385 -10.85 -18.00 -7.52
N GLY A 386 -11.70 -17.73 -6.52
CA GLY A 386 -11.29 -16.99 -5.33
C GLY A 386 -10.93 -15.55 -5.65
N GLY A 387 -11.90 -14.73 -6.07
CA GLY A 387 -11.64 -13.33 -6.41
C GLY A 387 -11.05 -12.57 -5.21
N GLY A 388 -11.68 -12.71 -4.04
CA GLY A 388 -11.19 -12.22 -2.76
C GLY A 388 -10.20 -13.19 -2.14
N ILE A 389 -10.68 -14.36 -1.70
CA ILE A 389 -9.91 -15.36 -0.97
C ILE A 389 -10.03 -16.72 -1.68
N TYR A 390 -8.89 -17.37 -1.88
CA TYR A 390 -8.80 -18.77 -2.28
C TYR A 390 -8.05 -19.54 -1.20
N ILE A 391 -8.60 -20.66 -0.73
CA ILE A 391 -7.91 -21.62 0.14
C ILE A 391 -7.82 -23.00 -0.52
N ASN A 392 -6.60 -23.48 -0.73
CA ASN A 392 -6.25 -24.81 -1.24
C ASN A 392 -5.60 -25.66 -0.13
N ALA A 393 -6.39 -26.27 0.74
CA ALA A 393 -5.84 -27.05 1.83
C ALA A 393 -5.79 -28.54 1.46
N SER A 394 -4.61 -29.16 1.52
CA SER A 394 -4.49 -30.63 1.39
C SER A 394 -4.31 -31.33 2.75
N SER A 395 -4.40 -30.60 3.87
CA SER A 395 -4.06 -31.07 5.21
C SER A 395 -5.18 -30.81 6.23
N ASP A 396 -5.17 -31.57 7.32
CA ASP A 396 -6.24 -31.60 8.35
C ASP A 396 -6.43 -30.27 9.12
N THR A 397 -5.59 -29.24 8.94
CA THR A 397 -5.60 -28.01 9.74
C THR A 397 -5.28 -26.73 8.94
N VAL A 398 -6.34 -26.10 8.43
CA VAL A 398 -6.36 -24.75 7.86
C VAL A 398 -7.52 -23.94 8.45
N PRO A 399 -7.43 -23.48 9.71
CA PRO A 399 -8.44 -22.59 10.26
C PRO A 399 -8.32 -21.20 9.61
N LEU A 400 -9.25 -20.86 8.72
CA LEU A 400 -9.55 -19.46 8.37
C LEU A 400 -10.64 -18.95 9.33
N VAL A 401 -10.37 -17.83 10.00
CA VAL A 401 -11.30 -17.12 10.86
C VAL A 401 -11.56 -15.74 10.26
N LEU A 402 -12.80 -15.51 9.84
CA LEU A 402 -13.28 -14.20 9.39
C LEU A 402 -14.18 -13.59 10.46
N GLN A 403 -13.75 -12.49 11.07
CA GLN A 403 -14.47 -11.85 12.16
C GLN A 403 -14.63 -10.35 11.92
N ASN A 404 -15.85 -9.82 12.06
CA ASN A 404 -16.12 -8.39 11.90
C ASN A 404 -15.46 -7.82 10.63
N SER A 405 -15.49 -8.56 9.52
CA SER A 405 -14.74 -8.25 8.30
C SER A 405 -15.65 -8.22 7.08
N THR A 406 -15.21 -7.52 6.03
CA THR A 406 -16.00 -7.34 4.81
C THR A 406 -15.26 -7.94 3.61
N VAL A 407 -15.84 -8.94 2.96
CA VAL A 407 -15.39 -9.52 1.68
C VAL A 407 -16.41 -9.19 0.59
N ALA A 408 -16.13 -8.16 -0.21
CA ALA A 408 -17.14 -7.63 -1.12
C ALA A 408 -16.59 -7.11 -2.46
N ASN A 409 -17.44 -7.06 -3.48
CA ASN A 409 -17.11 -6.53 -4.80
C ASN A 409 -15.94 -7.26 -5.49
N ASN A 410 -15.60 -8.47 -5.06
CA ASN A 410 -14.55 -9.25 -5.69
C ASN A 410 -15.10 -9.99 -6.91
N ILE A 411 -14.21 -10.30 -7.86
CA ILE A 411 -14.57 -10.89 -9.16
C ILE A 411 -13.77 -12.18 -9.38
N ALA A 412 -14.42 -13.26 -9.80
CA ALA A 412 -13.76 -14.49 -10.27
C ALA A 412 -14.23 -14.90 -11.67
N GLY A 413 -13.48 -15.81 -12.31
CA GLY A 413 -13.84 -16.36 -13.60
C GLY A 413 -14.91 -17.43 -13.57
N SER A 414 -14.95 -18.24 -12.52
CA SER A 414 -15.74 -19.47 -12.49
C SER A 414 -16.46 -19.70 -11.18
N TYR A 415 -15.79 -19.61 -10.02
CA TYR A 415 -16.38 -19.95 -8.71
C TYR A 415 -15.76 -19.14 -7.57
N GLY A 416 -16.55 -18.94 -6.51
CA GLY A 416 -16.14 -18.34 -5.25
C GLY A 416 -15.50 -16.97 -5.45
N ALA A 417 -16.22 -16.02 -6.06
CA ALA A 417 -15.68 -14.69 -6.26
C ALA A 417 -15.33 -13.98 -4.94
N GLY A 418 -16.11 -14.21 -3.89
CA GLY A 418 -15.76 -13.79 -2.53
C GLY A 418 -14.72 -14.71 -1.93
N ILE A 419 -15.17 -15.92 -1.59
CA ILE A 419 -14.38 -16.97 -0.96
C ILE A 419 -14.53 -18.27 -1.74
N TYR A 420 -13.39 -18.90 -2.06
CA TYR A 420 -13.32 -20.22 -2.67
C TYR A 420 -12.50 -21.17 -1.79
N ILE A 421 -13.03 -22.37 -1.55
CA ILE A 421 -12.39 -23.41 -0.74
C ILE A 421 -12.40 -24.72 -1.54
N SER A 422 -11.24 -25.36 -1.76
CA SER A 422 -11.12 -26.68 -2.42
C SER A 422 -10.92 -27.86 -1.46
N ASP A 423 -11.49 -29.02 -1.85
CA ASP A 423 -11.34 -30.40 -1.33
C ASP A 423 -10.73 -30.56 0.08
N TYR A 424 -11.56 -30.34 1.10
CA TYR A 424 -11.19 -30.48 2.50
C TYR A 424 -11.66 -31.81 3.10
N GLN A 425 -10.90 -32.36 4.06
CA GLN A 425 -11.24 -33.53 4.88
C GLN A 425 -11.37 -33.11 6.35
N ASP A 426 -12.54 -32.67 6.81
CA ASP A 426 -12.92 -32.68 8.25
C ASP A 426 -12.67 -31.45 9.17
N GLN A 427 -12.25 -30.24 8.72
CA GLN A 427 -12.27 -29.03 9.59
C GLN A 427 -12.79 -27.74 8.92
N ALA A 428 -13.32 -26.84 9.77
CA ALA A 428 -14.16 -25.71 9.39
C ALA A 428 -13.42 -24.37 9.29
N ILE A 429 -13.61 -23.69 8.17
CA ILE A 429 -13.46 -22.23 8.05
C ILE A 429 -14.61 -21.58 8.80
N THR A 430 -14.35 -20.55 9.60
CA THR A 430 -15.38 -19.90 10.41
C THR A 430 -15.61 -18.45 10.00
N SER A 431 -16.86 -18.02 10.04
CA SER A 431 -17.25 -16.62 9.84
C SER A 431 -18.15 -16.16 10.97
N LYS A 432 -17.86 -14.99 11.54
CA LYS A 432 -18.69 -14.35 12.58
C LYS A 432 -18.83 -12.88 12.29
N ALA A 433 -20.04 -12.33 12.45
CA ALA A 433 -20.26 -10.89 12.40
C ALA A 433 -19.70 -10.22 11.12
N SER A 434 -19.61 -10.95 10.01
CA SER A 434 -18.88 -10.53 8.80
C SER A 434 -19.80 -10.38 7.60
N ILE A 435 -19.42 -9.55 6.65
CA ILE A 435 -20.15 -9.34 5.40
C ILE A 435 -19.42 -10.07 4.27
N ILE A 436 -20.10 -10.99 3.59
CA ILE A 436 -19.62 -11.65 2.37
C ILE A 436 -20.70 -11.43 1.30
N PHE A 437 -20.59 -10.32 0.57
CA PHE A 437 -21.68 -9.79 -0.26
C PHE A 437 -21.20 -9.13 -1.56
N ASN A 438 -22.05 -9.11 -2.59
CA ASN A 438 -21.81 -8.48 -3.89
C ASN A 438 -20.51 -8.94 -4.60
N ASN A 439 -20.12 -10.21 -4.43
CA ASN A 439 -19.03 -10.81 -5.19
C ASN A 439 -19.58 -11.53 -6.43
N THR A 440 -18.92 -11.39 -7.58
CA THR A 440 -19.50 -11.80 -8.88
C THR A 440 -18.55 -12.54 -9.81
N LEU A 441 -19.12 -13.34 -10.72
CA LEU A 441 -18.42 -14.03 -11.79
C LEU A 441 -18.44 -13.21 -13.08
N ASN A 442 -17.26 -12.95 -13.65
CA ASN A 442 -17.04 -12.39 -15.00
C ASN A 442 -17.89 -11.16 -15.38
N GLU A 443 -17.86 -10.80 -16.68
CA GLU A 443 -18.71 -9.76 -17.29
C GLU A 443 -20.22 -10.01 -17.12
N ASN A 444 -20.61 -11.26 -16.83
CA ASN A 444 -22.01 -11.65 -16.65
C ASN A 444 -22.57 -11.26 -15.27
N LYS A 445 -21.72 -10.81 -14.33
CA LYS A 445 -22.08 -10.36 -12.98
C LYS A 445 -22.96 -11.36 -12.21
N GLN A 446 -22.82 -12.65 -12.49
CA GLN A 446 -23.52 -13.68 -11.72
C GLN A 446 -22.97 -13.69 -10.31
N VAL A 447 -23.81 -13.77 -9.29
CA VAL A 447 -23.36 -13.74 -7.90
C VAL A 447 -22.66 -15.05 -7.53
N SER A 448 -21.56 -14.94 -6.80
CA SER A 448 -20.81 -16.07 -6.26
C SER A 448 -19.99 -15.61 -5.04
N ASN A 449 -20.63 -15.54 -3.88
CA ASN A 449 -19.96 -15.09 -2.65
C ASN A 449 -19.17 -16.23 -2.00
N CYS A 450 -19.77 -17.41 -1.91
CA CYS A 450 -19.14 -18.60 -1.35
C CYS A 450 -18.97 -19.69 -2.42
N TYR A 451 -18.01 -20.58 -2.19
CA TYR A 451 -17.93 -21.88 -2.82
C TYR A 451 -17.24 -22.86 -1.86
N GLY A 452 -17.73 -24.09 -1.78
CA GLY A 452 -17.27 -25.09 -0.81
C GLY A 452 -18.00 -24.97 0.53
N ALA A 453 -19.31 -24.73 0.49
CA ALA A 453 -20.18 -24.51 1.66
C ALA A 453 -19.99 -25.52 2.79
N GLN A 454 -19.77 -26.81 2.47
CA GLN A 454 -19.55 -27.87 3.46
C GLN A 454 -18.34 -27.64 4.38
N TYR A 455 -17.46 -26.69 4.04
CA TYR A 455 -16.25 -26.35 4.79
C TYR A 455 -16.34 -25.00 5.50
N LEU A 456 -17.41 -24.24 5.30
CA LEU A 456 -17.65 -22.95 5.94
C LEU A 456 -18.71 -23.10 7.04
N VAL A 457 -18.37 -22.67 8.24
CA VAL A 457 -19.24 -22.69 9.42
C VAL A 457 -19.52 -21.26 9.85
N SER A 458 -20.80 -20.90 9.86
CA SER A 458 -21.24 -19.65 10.46
C SER A 458 -21.24 -19.74 11.98
N GLN A 459 -20.68 -18.73 12.63
CA GLN A 459 -20.81 -18.47 14.07
C GLN A 459 -21.83 -17.34 14.36
N GLY A 460 -22.62 -16.96 13.36
CA GLY A 460 -23.73 -16.03 13.49
C GLY A 460 -23.41 -14.58 13.13
N TYR A 461 -24.48 -13.82 12.91
CA TYR A 461 -24.50 -12.40 12.57
C TYR A 461 -23.75 -12.06 11.28
N ASN A 462 -23.59 -13.02 10.38
CA ASN A 462 -23.03 -12.75 9.07
C ASN A 462 -24.09 -12.15 8.13
N ILE A 463 -23.65 -11.33 7.19
CA ILE A 463 -24.43 -10.89 6.04
C ILE A 463 -23.91 -11.64 4.81
N PHE A 464 -24.74 -12.50 4.25
CA PHE A 464 -24.44 -13.25 3.04
C PHE A 464 -25.25 -12.73 1.86
N GLY A 465 -24.64 -12.73 0.67
CA GLY A 465 -25.43 -12.62 -0.56
C GLY A 465 -26.20 -13.91 -0.85
N ASN A 466 -27.30 -13.77 -1.57
CA ASN A 466 -28.16 -14.86 -1.98
C ASN A 466 -27.50 -15.67 -3.11
N ASP A 467 -26.64 -16.61 -2.72
CA ASP A 467 -26.20 -17.75 -3.54
C ASP A 467 -26.28 -19.05 -2.75
N ALA A 468 -26.40 -20.17 -3.48
CA ALA A 468 -26.71 -21.47 -2.90
C ALA A 468 -25.68 -21.94 -1.87
N ASP A 469 -24.40 -21.63 -2.08
CA ASP A 469 -23.33 -22.05 -1.18
C ASP A 469 -23.38 -21.26 0.14
N CYS A 470 -23.48 -19.92 0.09
CA CYS A 470 -23.61 -19.16 1.33
C CYS A 470 -24.94 -19.43 2.06
N GLN A 471 -26.00 -19.76 1.33
CA GLN A 471 -27.28 -20.14 1.93
C GLN A 471 -27.20 -21.43 2.73
N ALA A 472 -26.45 -22.42 2.24
CA ALA A 472 -26.33 -23.71 2.88
C ALA A 472 -25.62 -23.64 4.25
N VAL A 473 -24.84 -22.59 4.51
CA VAL A 473 -24.09 -22.39 5.76
C VAL A 473 -24.72 -21.42 6.74
N ALA A 474 -25.71 -20.64 6.30
CA ALA A 474 -26.34 -19.61 7.11
C ALA A 474 -27.14 -20.22 8.26
N ILE A 475 -27.02 -19.63 9.44
CA ILE A 475 -27.80 -19.98 10.64
C ILE A 475 -28.82 -18.88 10.96
N THR A 476 -29.66 -19.10 11.96
CA THR A 476 -30.80 -18.21 12.29
C THR A 476 -30.41 -16.78 12.65
N THR A 477 -29.19 -16.56 13.15
CA THR A 477 -28.67 -15.22 13.49
C THR A 477 -28.00 -14.52 12.31
N ASP A 478 -27.86 -15.18 11.16
CA ASP A 478 -27.35 -14.56 9.93
C ASP A 478 -28.48 -13.91 9.13
N LYS A 479 -28.12 -13.00 8.21
CA LYS A 479 -29.02 -12.50 7.18
C LYS A 479 -28.49 -12.89 5.80
N VAL A 480 -29.32 -13.59 5.03
CA VAL A 480 -29.09 -13.83 3.61
C VAL A 480 -29.90 -12.80 2.82
N LEU A 481 -29.22 -11.96 2.06
CA LEU A 481 -29.82 -10.83 1.37
C LEU A 481 -29.86 -11.07 -0.14
N ASP A 482 -30.93 -10.62 -0.79
CA ASP A 482 -30.93 -10.50 -2.23
C ASP A 482 -29.80 -9.58 -2.71
N ASN A 483 -29.23 -9.86 -3.87
CA ASN A 483 -28.09 -9.09 -4.38
C ASN A 483 -28.43 -7.66 -4.79
N SER A 484 -29.73 -7.31 -4.85
CA SER A 484 -30.21 -5.94 -5.00
C SER A 484 -30.26 -5.14 -3.69
N ALA A 485 -30.03 -5.78 -2.53
CA ALA A 485 -30.03 -5.11 -1.24
C ALA A 485 -28.93 -4.04 -1.15
N VAL A 486 -29.29 -2.89 -0.58
CA VAL A 486 -28.36 -1.77 -0.36
C VAL A 486 -27.64 -2.00 0.98
N VAL A 487 -26.48 -2.66 0.92
CA VAL A 487 -25.64 -2.90 2.12
C VAL A 487 -24.65 -1.75 2.34
N PHE A 488 -24.11 -1.19 1.25
CA PHE A 488 -23.08 -0.16 1.27
C PHE A 488 -23.62 1.14 0.67
N SER A 489 -23.22 2.29 1.21
CA SER A 489 -23.73 3.60 0.79
C SER A 489 -23.45 3.92 -0.68
N THR A 490 -22.19 3.73 -1.11
CA THR A 490 -21.75 3.96 -2.50
C THR A 490 -21.26 2.69 -3.19
N GLY A 491 -21.00 1.62 -2.42
CA GLY A 491 -20.36 0.40 -2.90
C GLY A 491 -18.91 0.59 -3.35
N VAL A 492 -18.29 1.76 -3.10
CA VAL A 492 -16.93 2.10 -3.49
C VAL A 492 -16.05 2.17 -2.25
N LEU A 493 -14.82 1.65 -2.35
CA LEU A 493 -13.80 1.86 -1.32
C LEU A 493 -13.44 3.33 -1.24
N ASN A 494 -13.60 3.92 -0.07
CA ASN A 494 -13.29 5.32 0.17
C ASN A 494 -12.48 5.46 1.46
N ASP A 495 -11.81 6.61 1.58
CA ASP A 495 -11.32 7.07 2.87
C ASP A 495 -12.51 7.55 3.69
N ASN A 496 -12.99 6.71 4.61
CA ASN A 496 -14.08 7.02 5.54
C ASN A 496 -13.53 7.31 6.95
N GLY A 497 -12.27 7.77 7.03
CA GLY A 497 -11.50 7.85 8.26
C GLY A 497 -10.73 6.56 8.55
N GLY A 498 -9.85 6.62 9.55
CA GLY A 498 -8.94 5.52 9.92
C GLY A 498 -7.64 5.51 9.10
N SER A 499 -6.90 4.41 9.22
CA SER A 499 -5.60 4.20 8.55
C SER A 499 -5.72 3.62 7.13
N THR A 500 -6.85 2.98 6.80
CA THR A 500 -7.08 2.32 5.50
C THR A 500 -8.52 2.55 4.98
N GLN A 501 -8.71 2.33 3.68
CA GLN A 501 -10.01 2.56 3.03
C GLN A 501 -11.03 1.49 3.36
N THR A 502 -12.25 1.88 3.73
CA THR A 502 -13.36 0.96 4.05
C THR A 502 -14.48 1.01 3.03
N LEU A 503 -15.38 0.02 3.07
CA LEU A 503 -16.73 0.11 2.50
C LEU A 503 -17.69 0.57 3.60
N ALA A 504 -18.11 1.84 3.55
CA ALA A 504 -19.08 2.36 4.50
C ALA A 504 -20.47 1.72 4.30
N LEU A 505 -21.15 1.41 5.41
CA LEU A 505 -22.53 0.96 5.39
C LEU A 505 -23.46 2.08 4.90
N ALA A 506 -24.55 1.69 4.23
CA ALA A 506 -25.66 2.62 3.99
C ALA A 506 -26.41 2.90 5.30
N SER A 507 -27.05 4.06 5.45
CA SER A 507 -27.79 4.44 6.67
C SER A 507 -28.90 3.44 7.05
N ASN A 508 -29.50 2.80 6.06
CA ASN A 508 -30.53 1.77 6.20
C ASN A 508 -30.01 0.34 5.93
N SER A 509 -28.70 0.13 6.06
CA SER A 509 -28.09 -1.17 5.77
C SER A 509 -28.65 -2.28 6.69
N PRO A 510 -29.02 -3.45 6.14
CA PRO A 510 -29.41 -4.59 6.97
C PRO A 510 -28.31 -5.13 7.88
N ALA A 511 -27.07 -4.65 7.73
CA ALA A 511 -25.92 -5.00 8.58
C ALA A 511 -25.88 -4.23 9.92
N ILE A 512 -26.71 -3.20 10.08
CA ILE A 512 -26.69 -2.32 11.24
C ILE A 512 -27.37 -2.94 12.45
N ASP A 513 -26.77 -2.76 13.63
CA ASP A 513 -27.34 -3.08 14.95
C ASP A 513 -27.81 -4.56 15.09
N ILE A 514 -27.18 -5.50 14.37
CA ILE A 514 -27.61 -6.90 14.38
C ILE A 514 -26.90 -7.76 15.42
N ILE A 515 -25.75 -7.31 15.93
CA ILE A 515 -24.95 -8.06 16.90
C ILE A 515 -25.26 -7.53 18.31
N PRO A 516 -25.93 -8.31 19.17
CA PRO A 516 -26.21 -7.88 20.54
C PRO A 516 -24.93 -7.45 21.25
N THR A 517 -25.00 -6.41 22.08
CA THR A 517 -23.83 -5.85 22.79
C THR A 517 -23.04 -6.91 23.57
N SER A 518 -23.74 -7.90 24.15
CA SER A 518 -23.11 -9.01 24.88
C SER A 518 -22.31 -9.98 24.00
N GLN A 519 -22.49 -9.92 22.67
CA GLN A 519 -21.82 -10.76 21.68
C GLN A 519 -20.90 -9.97 20.75
N CYS A 520 -20.77 -8.65 20.98
CA CYS A 520 -19.83 -7.79 20.30
C CYS A 520 -18.41 -8.10 20.76
N SER A 521 -17.69 -8.85 19.91
CA SER A 521 -16.41 -9.47 20.27
C SER A 521 -15.19 -8.57 20.05
N VAL A 522 -15.35 -7.39 19.45
CA VAL A 522 -14.27 -6.45 19.14
C VAL A 522 -14.64 -5.05 19.62
N ALA A 523 -13.65 -4.32 20.18
CA ALA A 523 -13.90 -3.02 20.80
C ALA A 523 -14.04 -1.86 19.80
N THR A 524 -13.45 -2.00 18.62
CA THR A 524 -13.49 -0.99 17.56
C THR A 524 -13.74 -1.61 16.19
N ASP A 525 -14.14 -0.80 15.22
CA ASP A 525 -14.12 -1.15 13.80
C ASP A 525 -12.73 -0.92 13.16
N GLN A 526 -12.61 -1.14 11.85
CA GLN A 526 -11.36 -0.96 11.09
C GLN A 526 -10.73 0.42 11.27
N ARG A 527 -11.55 1.46 11.47
CA ARG A 527 -11.11 2.85 11.52
C ARG A 527 -10.66 3.26 12.91
N GLY A 528 -10.89 2.40 13.91
CA GLY A 528 -10.72 2.70 15.33
C GLY A 528 -11.98 3.29 15.97
N THR A 529 -13.13 3.29 15.28
CA THR A 529 -14.40 3.75 15.85
C THR A 529 -14.88 2.75 16.88
N ALA A 530 -15.27 3.22 18.08
CA ALA A 530 -15.73 2.34 19.15
C ALA A 530 -17.02 1.61 18.78
N ARG A 531 -17.20 0.40 19.29
CA ARG A 531 -18.44 -0.38 19.13
C ARG A 531 -19.14 -0.61 20.47
N PRO A 532 -20.48 -0.61 20.55
CA PRO A 532 -21.40 -0.17 19.50
C PRO A 532 -21.44 1.37 19.39
N GLN A 533 -21.78 1.90 18.22
CA GLN A 533 -22.21 3.30 18.08
C GLN A 533 -23.74 3.44 18.18
N GLY A 534 -24.50 2.41 17.81
CA GLY A 534 -25.96 2.33 17.98
C GLY A 534 -26.38 1.53 19.22
N VAL A 535 -27.53 0.86 19.12
CA VAL A 535 -28.06 -0.01 20.19
C VAL A 535 -27.34 -1.37 20.24
N ALA A 536 -26.64 -1.74 19.17
CA ALA A 536 -25.93 -2.99 18.98
C ALA A 536 -24.72 -2.77 18.05
N CYS A 537 -23.90 -3.79 17.83
CA CYS A 537 -22.77 -3.68 16.91
C CYS A 537 -23.18 -4.06 15.49
N ASP A 538 -22.51 -3.45 14.51
CA ASP A 538 -22.75 -3.73 13.11
C ASP A 538 -21.92 -4.92 12.61
N SER A 539 -22.44 -5.61 11.60
CA SER A 539 -21.65 -6.64 10.92
C SER A 539 -20.70 -6.05 9.90
N GLY A 540 -19.55 -6.70 9.72
CA GLY A 540 -18.49 -6.29 8.81
C GLY A 540 -17.46 -5.36 9.45
N ALA A 541 -16.56 -4.83 8.62
CA ALA A 541 -15.40 -4.06 9.05
C ALA A 541 -15.68 -2.61 9.50
N TYR A 542 -16.93 -2.16 9.34
CA TYR A 542 -17.35 -0.78 9.54
C TYR A 542 -18.47 -0.73 10.57
N GLU A 543 -18.39 0.21 11.50
CA GLU A 543 -19.45 0.56 12.45
C GLU A 543 -20.04 1.93 12.09
N LEU A 544 -21.33 2.00 11.78
CA LEU A 544 -21.98 3.25 11.44
C LEU A 544 -22.22 4.09 12.70
N GLU A 545 -21.75 5.35 12.67
CA GLU A 545 -21.96 6.27 13.78
C GLU A 545 -23.45 6.64 13.90
N ALA A 546 -23.95 6.74 15.14
CA ALA A 546 -25.38 6.94 15.44
C ALA A 546 -26.03 8.12 14.70
N LYS A 547 -25.29 9.23 14.53
CA LYS A 547 -25.78 10.42 13.83
C LYS A 547 -26.10 10.21 12.35
N TYR A 548 -25.61 9.11 11.76
CA TYR A 548 -25.85 8.74 10.36
C TYR A 548 -26.88 7.61 10.21
N LEU A 549 -27.53 7.20 11.30
CA LEU A 549 -28.63 6.24 11.27
C LEU A 549 -29.92 6.91 10.77
N ASP A 550 -30.75 6.10 10.12
CA ASP A 550 -32.11 6.43 9.66
C ASP A 550 -33.00 5.31 10.24
N TYR A 551 -33.48 5.53 11.47
CA TYR A 551 -34.09 4.49 12.31
C TYR A 551 -35.51 4.13 11.85
N ASP A 552 -36.25 5.08 11.28
CA ASP A 552 -37.61 4.89 10.78
C ASP A 552 -37.73 4.71 9.26
N GLN A 553 -36.62 4.86 8.52
CA GLN A 553 -36.48 4.62 7.08
C GLN A 553 -37.27 5.60 6.20
N ASP A 554 -37.46 6.84 6.66
CA ASP A 554 -38.09 7.89 5.86
C ASP A 554 -37.13 8.58 4.86
N GLY A 555 -35.83 8.30 4.98
CA GLY A 555 -34.77 8.81 4.11
C GLY A 555 -33.98 10.00 4.66
N TYR A 556 -34.27 10.45 5.88
CA TYR A 556 -33.47 11.40 6.63
C TYR A 556 -32.68 10.67 7.72
N ILE A 557 -31.51 11.21 8.07
CA ILE A 557 -30.65 10.63 9.12
C ILE A 557 -30.85 11.41 10.42
N GLY A 558 -30.59 10.81 11.58
CA GLY A 558 -30.75 11.46 12.88
C GLY A 558 -29.98 12.77 13.11
N GLU A 559 -28.95 13.11 12.31
CA GLU A 559 -28.34 14.46 12.34
C GLU A 559 -29.24 15.54 11.71
N THR A 560 -30.12 15.14 10.81
CA THR A 560 -31.04 15.98 10.03
C THR A 560 -32.50 15.80 10.46
N ASP A 561 -32.81 14.71 11.15
CA ASP A 561 -34.11 14.33 11.68
C ASP A 561 -34.19 14.62 13.19
N CYS A 562 -35.19 15.42 13.58
CA CYS A 562 -35.45 15.80 14.96
C CYS A 562 -36.12 14.69 15.78
N ASN A 563 -36.72 13.68 15.14
CA ASN A 563 -37.15 12.43 15.76
C ASN A 563 -37.08 11.24 14.78
N ASP A 564 -35.87 10.72 14.60
CA ASP A 564 -35.50 9.57 13.76
C ASP A 564 -36.23 8.24 14.09
N ASN A 565 -37.08 8.20 15.11
CA ASN A 565 -37.92 7.03 15.41
C ASN A 565 -39.35 7.16 14.87
N ASN A 566 -39.67 8.24 14.14
CA ASN A 566 -40.99 8.52 13.63
C ASN A 566 -40.96 9.18 12.26
N SER A 567 -41.17 8.37 11.22
CA SER A 567 -41.16 8.75 9.79
C SER A 567 -42.11 9.89 9.37
N SER A 568 -42.90 10.41 10.31
CA SER A 568 -43.78 11.57 10.12
C SER A 568 -43.15 12.89 10.58
N ILE A 569 -41.94 12.84 11.16
CA ILE A 569 -41.24 13.97 11.75
C ILE A 569 -39.87 14.06 11.06
N ASN A 570 -39.72 14.92 10.06
CA ASN A 570 -38.45 15.12 9.34
C ASN A 570 -38.56 16.36 8.43
N PRO A 571 -37.43 16.86 7.87
CA PRO A 571 -37.47 17.97 6.94
C PRO A 571 -38.42 17.79 5.76
N GLY A 572 -39.46 18.63 5.71
CA GLY A 572 -40.44 18.67 4.63
C GLY A 572 -41.78 17.99 4.93
N PHE A 573 -41.99 17.48 6.15
CA PHE A 573 -43.34 17.18 6.63
C PHE A 573 -44.13 18.45 6.94
N LEU A 574 -45.45 18.31 7.09
CA LEU A 574 -46.33 19.41 7.46
C LEU A 574 -46.46 19.46 8.97
N ASP A 575 -46.23 20.63 9.55
CA ASP A 575 -46.46 20.85 10.98
C ASP A 575 -47.87 21.37 11.26
N ASN A 576 -48.86 20.65 10.74
CA ASN A 576 -50.27 21.07 10.75
C ASN A 576 -51.09 20.36 11.83
N THR A 577 -50.42 19.79 12.84
CA THR A 577 -50.97 19.24 14.07
C THR A 577 -50.65 20.20 15.23
N ASN A 578 -51.41 20.14 16.32
CA ASN A 578 -51.14 20.92 17.54
C ASN A 578 -50.74 19.96 18.64
N ASP A 579 -49.70 19.19 18.35
CA ASP A 579 -49.14 18.15 19.21
C ASP A 579 -47.90 18.61 19.96
N GLY A 580 -47.42 19.84 19.70
CA GLY A 580 -46.29 20.43 20.42
C GLY A 580 -44.96 19.82 20.02
N ILE A 581 -44.89 19.23 18.82
CA ILE A 581 -43.73 18.57 18.24
C ILE A 581 -43.37 19.33 16.97
N ASP A 582 -42.08 19.59 16.75
CA ASP A 582 -41.58 20.13 15.48
C ASP A 582 -41.57 19.00 14.44
N ASN A 583 -42.66 18.85 13.68
CA ASN A 583 -42.80 17.74 12.73
C ASN A 583 -41.97 17.94 11.45
N ASN A 584 -41.44 19.13 11.20
CA ASN A 584 -40.71 19.43 9.97
C ASN A 584 -39.24 19.79 10.19
N CYS A 585 -38.77 19.68 11.44
CA CYS A 585 -37.41 19.92 11.91
C CYS A 585 -36.83 21.27 11.49
N ASN A 586 -37.63 22.34 11.58
CA ASN A 586 -37.21 23.71 11.24
C ASN A 586 -36.92 24.60 12.47
N ASP A 587 -36.87 24.02 13.67
CA ASP A 587 -36.72 24.68 14.97
C ASP A 587 -37.94 25.54 15.38
N GLN A 588 -39.10 25.31 14.79
CA GLN A 588 -40.39 25.90 15.16
C GLN A 588 -41.39 24.78 15.48
N ILE A 589 -42.39 25.08 16.32
CA ILE A 589 -43.36 24.08 16.80
C ILE A 589 -44.76 24.54 16.42
N ASP A 590 -45.52 23.65 15.80
CA ASP A 590 -46.92 23.79 15.37
C ASP A 590 -47.16 25.05 14.51
N GLU A 591 -46.16 25.59 13.80
CA GLU A 591 -46.28 26.88 13.09
C GLU A 591 -47.21 26.82 11.87
N ASP A 592 -47.40 25.62 11.31
CA ASP A 592 -48.31 25.36 10.20
C ASP A 592 -49.72 24.92 10.68
N TYR A 593 -49.95 24.80 11.99
CA TYR A 593 -51.24 24.46 12.57
C TYR A 593 -52.25 25.60 12.41
N LYS A 594 -53.30 25.32 11.63
CA LYS A 594 -54.46 26.22 11.53
C LYS A 594 -55.62 25.62 12.30
N VAL A 595 -55.96 26.27 13.43
CA VAL A 595 -57.18 25.96 14.20
C VAL A 595 -58.38 25.90 13.24
N PRO A 596 -59.15 24.80 13.22
CA PRO A 596 -60.38 24.75 12.46
C PRO A 596 -61.30 25.88 12.91
N ALA A 597 -61.72 26.74 11.99
CA ALA A 597 -62.72 27.75 12.29
C ALA A 597 -63.98 27.05 12.78
N ASP A 598 -64.32 27.26 14.06
CA ASP A 598 -65.54 26.75 14.66
C ASP A 598 -66.75 27.29 13.87
N THR A 599 -67.37 26.41 13.10
CA THR A 599 -68.72 26.65 12.57
C THR A 599 -69.72 26.25 13.64
N ASN A 600 -69.90 27.09 14.67
CA ASN A 600 -71.18 27.12 15.35
C ASN A 600 -71.51 28.45 16.03
N THR A 601 -72.54 29.08 15.48
CA THR A 601 -73.36 30.14 16.06
C THR A 601 -74.02 29.66 17.37
N ASN A 602 -73.90 30.40 18.48
CA ASN A 602 -75.05 31.06 19.13
C ASN A 602 -74.64 31.88 20.36
N SER A 603 -75.29 33.03 20.50
CA SER A 603 -75.44 33.79 21.74
C SER A 603 -76.16 32.98 22.82
N ASN A 604 -75.68 33.04 24.08
CA ASN A 604 -76.38 33.58 25.27
C ASN A 604 -76.03 32.83 26.59
N THR A 605 -75.53 33.61 27.56
CA THR A 605 -75.65 33.54 29.04
C THR A 605 -75.25 32.31 29.89
N ASN A 606 -74.44 32.66 30.90
CA ASN A 606 -74.34 32.19 32.31
C ASN A 606 -73.42 31.01 32.71
N SER A 607 -72.43 31.39 33.56
CA SER A 607 -71.97 30.73 34.82
C SER A 607 -71.39 29.32 34.70
N SER A 608 -70.20 28.95 35.18
CA SER A 608 -69.51 29.31 36.44
C SER A 608 -68.07 28.76 36.44
N ASP A 609 -67.21 29.49 37.15
CA ASP A 609 -66.12 29.05 38.04
C ASP A 609 -64.81 28.39 37.56
N ASN A 610 -63.74 28.98 38.13
CA ASN A 610 -62.46 28.42 38.59
C ASN A 610 -61.48 27.88 37.54
N THR A 611 -60.18 28.13 37.59
CA THR A 611 -59.26 28.72 38.58
C THR A 611 -58.03 29.16 37.78
N ASN A 612 -57.60 30.41 37.92
CA ASN A 612 -56.39 30.80 38.66
C ASN A 612 -55.06 30.39 38.02
N THR A 613 -54.36 31.38 37.44
CA THR A 613 -52.92 31.61 37.68
C THR A 613 -52.54 33.02 37.19
N THR A 614 -52.31 33.92 38.17
CA THR A 614 -51.22 34.93 38.27
C THR A 614 -50.69 35.55 36.96
N VAL A 615 -51.01 36.80 36.60
CA VAL A 615 -50.43 38.11 37.08
C VAL A 615 -48.90 38.06 37.05
N ASP A 616 -48.19 38.81 36.19
CA ASP A 616 -48.00 40.28 36.22
C ASP A 616 -47.48 40.76 34.83
N ASN A 617 -48.26 41.49 34.02
CA ASN A 617 -48.36 42.96 33.93
C ASN A 617 -47.12 43.68 33.36
N SER A 618 -47.16 44.05 32.07
CA SER A 618 -47.49 45.43 31.64
C SER A 618 -46.85 45.80 30.28
N ASN A 619 -47.75 46.18 29.35
CA ASN A 619 -47.70 47.32 28.42
C ASN A 619 -46.33 47.71 27.81
N ASN A 620 -46.19 47.95 26.50
CA ASN A 620 -47.10 48.70 25.64
C ASN A 620 -46.57 48.66 24.19
N ASN A 621 -47.52 48.70 23.24
CA ASN A 621 -47.49 49.26 21.88
C ASN A 621 -46.18 49.90 21.38
N ASP A 622 -45.74 49.57 20.17
CA ASP A 622 -46.16 50.21 18.90
C ASP A 622 -45.36 49.55 17.76
N ASN A 623 -45.98 48.70 16.95
CA ASN A 623 -46.50 49.01 15.61
C ASN A 623 -45.51 49.73 14.65
N SER A 624 -45.30 49.02 13.54
CA SER A 624 -45.43 49.55 12.18
C SER A 624 -44.14 49.72 11.38
N THR A 625 -43.95 48.75 10.46
CA THR A 625 -43.77 48.96 8.99
C THR A 625 -42.47 49.61 8.51
N THR A 626 -41.78 49.19 7.45
CA THR A 626 -42.14 48.36 6.29
C THR A 626 -40.91 48.16 5.40
N THR A 627 -40.98 47.09 4.59
CA THR A 627 -40.49 46.96 3.19
C THR A 627 -38.99 46.82 2.92
N ALA A 628 -38.64 45.60 2.51
CA ALA A 628 -37.62 45.28 1.49
C ALA A 628 -38.02 45.89 0.11
N PRO A 629 -37.12 46.01 -0.89
CA PRO A 629 -36.71 44.82 -1.69
C PRO A 629 -35.23 44.79 -2.17
N ALA A 630 -34.78 43.60 -2.57
CA ALA A 630 -33.49 43.23 -3.15
C ALA A 630 -33.31 43.72 -4.64
N PRO A 631 -32.29 43.31 -5.47
CA PRO A 631 -31.01 42.61 -5.25
C PRO A 631 -29.76 43.13 -6.07
N ALA A 632 -28.55 42.66 -5.67
CA ALA A 632 -27.31 42.33 -6.45
C ALA A 632 -26.48 43.45 -7.18
N PRO A 633 -25.22 43.20 -7.66
CA PRO A 633 -24.02 42.55 -7.07
C PRO A 633 -22.64 43.25 -7.33
N ALA A 634 -21.59 42.83 -6.60
CA ALA A 634 -20.12 42.82 -6.89
C ALA A 634 -19.33 44.15 -6.97
N PRO A 635 -17.97 44.16 -7.01
CA PRO A 635 -16.89 43.41 -6.32
C PRO A 635 -15.88 44.38 -5.63
N VAL A 636 -14.71 43.92 -5.11
CA VAL A 636 -13.33 44.47 -5.28
C VAL A 636 -12.35 43.83 -4.28
N ASP A 637 -11.16 43.51 -4.80
CA ASP A 637 -9.95 42.91 -4.22
C ASP A 637 -9.19 43.85 -3.23
N GLU A 638 -8.40 43.29 -2.28
CA GLU A 638 -6.92 43.21 -2.32
C GLU A 638 -6.28 42.81 -0.96
N GLU A 639 -5.35 41.86 -1.07
CA GLU A 639 -4.11 41.57 -0.31
C GLU A 639 -3.97 41.87 1.20
N ASN A 640 -3.72 40.80 1.99
CA ASN A 640 -2.47 40.70 2.75
C ASN A 640 -2.09 39.24 3.09
N THR A 641 -0.79 38.98 3.07
CA THR A 641 -0.08 37.68 3.07
C THR A 641 0.24 37.12 4.45
N SER A 642 0.21 35.78 4.62
CA SER A 642 0.97 35.01 5.63
C SER A 642 1.15 33.54 5.18
N PRO A 643 2.22 32.81 5.56
CA PRO A 643 2.80 31.74 4.75
C PRO A 643 2.35 30.30 5.07
N ASP A 644 2.32 29.51 3.99
CA ASP A 644 2.42 28.05 3.80
C ASP A 644 2.13 27.08 4.96
N SER A 645 1.03 26.34 4.81
CA SER A 645 0.82 25.01 5.36
C SER A 645 1.08 23.94 4.28
N ASN A 646 1.96 22.99 4.59
CA ASN A 646 2.27 21.78 3.83
C ASN A 646 1.04 21.16 3.13
N SER A 647 0.95 21.30 1.81
CA SER A 647 0.09 20.46 0.98
C SER A 647 0.86 19.20 0.59
N THR A 648 0.48 18.07 1.16
CA THR A 648 0.87 16.73 0.71
C THR A 648 0.54 16.58 -0.77
N ILE A 649 1.55 16.32 -1.60
CA ILE A 649 1.38 16.10 -3.04
C ILE A 649 0.86 14.68 -3.22
N THR A 650 -0.44 14.53 -3.44
CA THR A 650 -1.04 13.25 -3.87
C THR A 650 -0.56 12.95 -5.30
N GLU A 651 0.12 11.83 -5.51
CA GLU A 651 0.47 11.40 -6.86
C GLU A 651 -0.78 10.92 -7.62
N VAL A 652 -1.13 11.63 -8.69
CA VAL A 652 -2.32 11.34 -9.50
C VAL A 652 -1.92 10.91 -10.91
N THR A 653 -2.37 9.73 -11.33
CA THR A 653 -2.03 9.12 -12.62
C THR A 653 -3.09 9.43 -13.68
N ILE A 654 -2.72 9.49 -14.97
CA ILE A 654 -3.69 9.83 -16.02
C ILE A 654 -4.49 8.59 -16.42
N VAL A 655 -5.79 8.59 -16.16
CA VAL A 655 -6.70 7.48 -16.47
C VAL A 655 -7.41 7.65 -17.83
N LYS A 656 -7.64 8.89 -18.29
CA LYS A 656 -8.39 9.12 -19.55
C LYS A 656 -8.00 10.41 -20.25
N VAL A 657 -8.00 10.40 -21.60
CA VAL A 657 -7.89 11.62 -22.42
C VAL A 657 -9.00 11.64 -23.46
N SER A 658 -9.85 12.65 -23.42
CA SER A 658 -11.05 12.77 -24.27
C SER A 658 -11.15 14.15 -24.95
N PRO A 659 -11.66 14.23 -26.19
CA PRO A 659 -11.82 15.52 -26.88
C PRO A 659 -13.00 16.33 -26.30
N THR A 660 -12.87 17.66 -26.21
CA THR A 660 -13.94 18.59 -25.80
C THR A 660 -14.11 19.75 -26.77
N LYS A 661 -15.18 20.55 -26.60
CA LYS A 661 -15.39 21.80 -27.38
C LYS A 661 -14.25 22.82 -27.20
N LYS A 662 -13.52 22.78 -26.08
CA LYS A 662 -12.46 23.74 -25.70
C LYS A 662 -11.03 23.17 -25.79
N GLY A 663 -10.83 21.89 -26.11
CA GLY A 663 -9.50 21.26 -26.14
C GLY A 663 -9.57 19.75 -25.92
N TYR A 664 -8.69 19.20 -25.08
CA TYR A 664 -8.68 17.80 -24.66
C TYR A 664 -8.73 17.73 -23.15
N LYS A 665 -9.73 17.04 -22.60
CA LYS A 665 -9.90 16.78 -21.17
C LYS A 665 -9.06 15.56 -20.80
N ILE A 666 -8.04 15.79 -19.99
CA ILE A 666 -7.30 14.76 -19.28
C ILE A 666 -8.03 14.53 -17.98
N THR A 667 -8.28 13.27 -17.63
CA THR A 667 -8.83 12.83 -16.35
C THR A 667 -7.72 12.07 -15.64
N TYR A 668 -7.51 12.41 -14.38
CA TYR A 668 -6.53 11.77 -13.50
C TYR A 668 -7.21 10.76 -12.56
N SER A 669 -6.43 9.95 -11.84
CA SER A 669 -6.90 8.84 -11.00
C SER A 669 -7.72 9.31 -9.80
N ASP A 670 -7.53 10.55 -9.38
CA ASP A 670 -8.36 11.28 -8.40
C ASP A 670 -9.64 11.89 -9.01
N ASN A 671 -9.98 11.53 -10.25
CA ASN A 671 -11.05 12.11 -11.06
C ASN A 671 -10.92 13.62 -11.36
N SER A 672 -9.81 14.27 -10.98
CA SER A 672 -9.54 15.65 -11.37
C SER A 672 -9.36 15.74 -12.88
N THR A 673 -9.63 16.92 -13.46
CA THR A 673 -9.62 17.06 -14.91
C THR A 673 -8.97 18.34 -15.39
N LYS A 674 -8.15 18.23 -16.45
CA LYS A 674 -7.42 19.36 -17.03
C LYS A 674 -7.65 19.45 -18.53
N VAL A 675 -7.95 20.65 -19.03
CA VAL A 675 -8.22 20.87 -20.46
C VAL A 675 -6.99 21.47 -21.16
N VAL A 676 -6.37 20.69 -22.04
CA VAL A 676 -5.22 21.15 -22.85
C VAL A 676 -5.68 21.59 -24.23
N LYS A 677 -5.35 22.82 -24.63
CA LYS A 677 -5.66 23.38 -25.97
C LYS A 677 -4.56 23.04 -26.98
N ALA A 678 -4.77 22.02 -27.81
CA ALA A 678 -3.74 21.65 -28.80
C ALA A 678 -3.76 22.44 -30.12
N PHE A 679 -4.93 22.95 -30.55
CA PHE A 679 -5.08 23.72 -31.80
C PHE A 679 -6.18 24.81 -31.66
N LYS A 680 -6.02 25.95 -32.36
CA LYS A 680 -7.06 27.01 -32.43
C LYS A 680 -8.29 26.50 -33.22
N LYS A 681 -9.47 26.96 -32.81
CA LYS A 681 -10.81 26.57 -33.28
C LYS A 681 -10.92 26.63 -34.81
N GLY A 682 -11.47 25.56 -35.41
CA GLY A 682 -11.85 25.47 -36.82
C GLY A 682 -12.66 24.18 -37.04
N LYS A 683 -13.38 24.07 -38.16
CA LYS A 683 -14.37 23.00 -38.49
C LYS A 683 -13.84 21.54 -38.44
N SER A 684 -12.58 21.28 -38.02
CA SER A 684 -11.91 19.97 -38.08
C SER A 684 -11.79 19.21 -36.75
N SER A 685 -12.39 19.67 -35.63
CA SER A 685 -12.23 19.00 -34.32
C SER A 685 -12.81 17.58 -34.31
N LYS A 686 -13.91 17.33 -35.03
CA LYS A 686 -14.60 16.02 -35.12
C LYS A 686 -13.81 14.89 -35.80
N LYS A 687 -12.67 15.15 -36.46
CA LYS A 687 -11.83 14.13 -37.15
C LYS A 687 -10.43 13.98 -36.57
N THR A 688 -10.18 14.54 -35.39
CA THR A 688 -8.85 14.56 -34.77
C THR A 688 -8.58 13.24 -34.05
N LYS A 689 -7.41 12.65 -34.28
CA LYS A 689 -6.99 11.39 -33.65
C LYS A 689 -5.90 11.64 -32.60
N ILE A 690 -5.93 10.89 -31.51
CA ILE A 690 -5.05 11.05 -30.35
C ILE A 690 -4.41 9.70 -30.00
N LYS A 691 -3.15 9.71 -29.57
CA LYS A 691 -2.51 8.56 -28.91
C LYS A 691 -1.79 9.02 -27.66
N TYR A 692 -2.12 8.39 -26.54
CA TYR A 692 -1.39 8.54 -25.27
C TYR A 692 -0.27 7.50 -25.20
N LEU A 693 0.88 7.90 -24.67
CA LEU A 693 2.03 7.02 -24.45
C LEU A 693 2.39 7.09 -22.96
N ALA A 694 1.74 6.23 -22.16
CA ALA A 694 1.82 6.23 -20.71
C ALA A 694 3.26 6.19 -20.17
N LYS A 695 4.12 5.29 -20.69
CA LYS A 695 5.55 5.15 -20.28
C LYS A 695 6.42 6.41 -20.51
N LYS A 696 5.88 7.50 -21.05
CA LYS A 696 6.62 8.72 -21.44
C LYS A 696 5.87 10.03 -21.16
N ASP A 697 4.70 9.98 -20.54
CA ASP A 697 3.87 11.16 -20.18
C ASP A 697 3.67 12.17 -21.32
N ILE A 698 3.42 11.65 -22.53
CA ILE A 698 3.21 12.45 -23.73
C ILE A 698 1.93 12.08 -24.46
N VAL A 699 1.26 13.10 -24.99
CA VAL A 699 0.12 12.96 -25.90
C VAL A 699 0.51 13.41 -27.30
N LEU A 700 0.23 12.54 -28.28
CA LEU A 700 0.39 12.82 -29.71
C LEU A 700 -0.97 13.12 -30.34
N VAL A 701 -1.09 14.28 -31.00
CA VAL A 701 -2.36 14.74 -31.60
C VAL A 701 -2.21 14.91 -33.10
N LEU A 702 -3.07 14.24 -33.88
CA LEU A 702 -3.16 14.35 -35.34
C LEU A 702 -4.48 15.04 -35.74
N GLN A 703 -4.39 16.23 -36.33
CA GLN A 703 -5.56 16.99 -36.76
C GLN A 703 -6.33 16.27 -37.88
N GLY A 704 -7.67 16.41 -37.90
CA GLY A 704 -8.54 15.90 -38.96
C GLY A 704 -8.02 16.19 -40.37
N ASN A 705 -7.99 15.15 -41.21
CA ASN A 705 -7.42 15.08 -42.56
C ASN A 705 -5.88 14.92 -42.62
N GLY A 706 -5.21 14.59 -41.51
CA GLY A 706 -3.78 14.21 -41.52
C GLY A 706 -2.79 15.35 -41.79
N LYS A 707 -3.23 16.61 -41.76
CA LYS A 707 -2.41 17.77 -42.22
C LYS A 707 -1.45 18.35 -41.18
N LYS A 708 -1.65 18.08 -39.88
CA LYS A 708 -0.80 18.59 -38.79
C LYS A 708 -0.67 17.59 -37.66
N ILE A 709 0.52 17.50 -37.08
CA ILE A 709 0.82 16.70 -35.88
C ILE A 709 1.46 17.56 -34.79
N ALA A 710 1.11 17.32 -33.54
CA ALA A 710 1.69 18.00 -32.37
C ALA A 710 1.94 17.02 -31.22
N LEU A 711 2.98 17.29 -30.43
CA LEU A 711 3.38 16.52 -29.26
C LEU A 711 3.34 17.41 -28.02
N TYR A 712 2.71 16.92 -26.95
CA TYR A 712 2.54 17.63 -25.67
C TYR A 712 3.09 16.79 -24.53
N ASN A 713 3.70 17.45 -23.55
CA ASN A 713 3.96 16.86 -22.24
C ASN A 713 2.68 17.00 -21.41
N VAL A 714 2.20 15.90 -20.84
CA VAL A 714 0.88 15.86 -20.21
C VAL A 714 0.89 16.53 -18.85
N LEU A 715 1.96 16.34 -18.08
CA LEU A 715 2.13 16.89 -16.74
C LEU A 715 2.21 18.43 -16.76
N THR A 716 3.04 18.98 -17.64
CA THR A 716 3.29 20.43 -17.74
C THR A 716 2.32 21.15 -18.67
N SER A 717 1.48 20.43 -19.43
CA SER A 717 0.64 20.97 -20.51
C SER A 717 1.41 21.75 -21.60
N LYS A 718 2.75 21.64 -21.64
CA LYS A 718 3.59 22.36 -22.61
C LYS A 718 3.65 21.62 -23.94
N LYS A 719 3.45 22.37 -25.03
CA LYS A 719 3.68 21.89 -26.40
C LYS A 719 5.16 21.66 -26.64
N LEU A 720 5.56 20.40 -26.78
CA LEU A 720 6.96 20.02 -27.00
C LEU A 720 7.39 20.25 -28.45
N SER A 721 6.50 19.96 -29.42
CA SER A 721 6.79 20.13 -30.85
C SER A 721 5.51 20.15 -31.71
N GLN A 722 5.58 20.73 -32.91
CA GLN A 722 4.49 20.77 -33.89
C GLN A 722 5.03 20.84 -35.32
N THR A 723 4.48 20.04 -36.23
CA THR A 723 4.90 20.00 -37.64
C THR A 723 3.70 19.90 -38.58
N LYS A 724 3.73 20.62 -39.71
CA LYS A 724 2.78 20.44 -40.81
C LYS A 724 3.20 19.22 -41.63
N LEU A 725 2.27 18.31 -41.87
CA LEU A 725 2.51 17.12 -42.68
C LEU A 725 2.23 17.42 -44.16
N SER A 726 2.83 16.64 -45.06
CA SER A 726 2.56 16.74 -46.50
C SER A 726 1.06 16.51 -46.80
N LYS A 727 0.58 16.86 -48.01
CA LYS A 727 -0.84 16.73 -48.43
C LYS A 727 -1.41 15.27 -48.44
N LYS A 728 -0.74 14.30 -47.82
CA LYS A 728 -1.12 12.89 -47.76
C LYS A 728 -2.06 12.59 -46.58
N ASN A 729 -2.81 11.48 -46.68
CA ASN A 729 -3.65 10.95 -45.61
C ASN A 729 -2.82 10.02 -44.71
N TYR A 730 -2.93 10.17 -43.38
CA TYR A 730 -2.14 9.42 -42.38
C TYR A 730 -3.07 8.64 -41.44
N THR A 731 -2.67 7.43 -41.00
CA THR A 731 -3.47 6.54 -40.13
C THR A 731 -2.89 6.43 -38.71
N THR A 732 -3.72 6.04 -37.74
CA THR A 732 -3.38 5.95 -36.30
C THR A 732 -2.66 4.68 -35.88
N ASN A 733 -2.82 3.60 -36.64
CA ASN A 733 -2.47 2.25 -36.18
C ASN A 733 -0.95 1.99 -36.19
N SER A 734 -0.12 3.02 -36.40
CA SER A 734 1.31 2.88 -36.61
C SER A 734 2.16 4.06 -36.12
N PHE A 735 1.72 4.73 -35.05
CA PHE A 735 2.60 5.64 -34.32
C PHE A 735 3.56 4.86 -33.42
N LYS A 736 4.84 4.83 -33.80
CA LYS A 736 5.93 4.24 -33.00
C LYS A 736 6.99 5.31 -32.73
N VAL A 737 7.41 5.44 -31.48
CA VAL A 737 8.64 6.17 -31.12
C VAL A 737 9.78 5.17 -31.23
N LYS A 738 10.78 5.45 -32.07
CA LYS A 738 11.97 4.60 -32.20
C LYS A 738 13.23 5.45 -32.21
N LYS A 739 14.34 4.89 -31.73
CA LYS A 739 15.67 5.45 -31.92
C LYS A 739 16.12 5.12 -33.35
N VAL A 740 16.47 6.13 -34.14
CA VAL A 740 16.99 5.98 -35.50
C VAL A 740 18.23 6.86 -35.59
N ASN A 741 19.39 6.26 -35.88
CA ASN A 741 20.69 6.93 -35.96
C ASN A 741 20.98 7.80 -34.71
N GLY A 742 20.82 7.22 -33.52
CA GLY A 742 21.08 7.90 -32.24
C GLY A 742 20.00 8.89 -31.79
N LYS A 743 19.02 9.24 -32.64
CA LYS A 743 17.97 10.24 -32.36
C LYS A 743 16.62 9.57 -32.15
N LYS A 744 15.88 9.98 -31.10
CA LYS A 744 14.49 9.54 -30.88
C LYS A 744 13.57 10.19 -31.92
N MET A 745 12.85 9.38 -32.69
CA MET A 745 11.97 9.83 -33.78
C MET A 745 10.58 9.20 -33.66
N VAL A 746 9.55 9.95 -34.05
CA VAL A 746 8.20 9.39 -34.23
C VAL A 746 8.06 8.98 -35.70
N ILE A 747 7.72 7.72 -35.90
CA ILE A 747 7.42 7.15 -37.21
C ILE A 747 5.91 7.23 -37.40
N VAL A 748 5.48 7.77 -38.54
CA VAL A 748 4.06 7.85 -38.94
C VAL A 748 3.90 7.20 -40.32
N LYS A 749 2.97 6.26 -40.47
CA LYS A 749 2.64 5.69 -41.80
C LYS A 749 1.61 6.55 -42.54
N SER A 750 1.76 6.64 -43.86
CA SER A 750 0.78 7.27 -44.76
C SER A 750 0.09 6.23 -45.62
N VAL A 751 -1.17 6.46 -45.94
CA VAL A 751 -1.91 5.68 -46.94
C VAL A 751 -1.81 6.36 -48.30
N ASN A 752 -1.61 5.57 -49.36
CA ASN A 752 -1.67 6.07 -50.74
C ASN A 752 -3.13 6.23 -51.21
N LYS A 753 -3.35 6.72 -52.44
CA LYS A 753 -4.72 6.89 -53.00
C LYS A 753 -5.53 5.59 -53.07
N LYS A 754 -4.89 4.42 -53.01
CA LYS A 754 -5.49 3.07 -53.00
C LYS A 754 -5.56 2.44 -51.59
N GLN A 755 -5.39 3.24 -50.53
CA GLN A 755 -5.36 2.80 -49.12
C GLN A 755 -4.29 1.77 -48.74
N GLN A 756 -3.26 1.56 -49.57
CA GLN A 756 -2.14 0.70 -49.21
C GLN A 756 -1.13 1.46 -48.33
N GLU A 757 -0.62 0.80 -47.28
CA GLU A 757 0.33 1.39 -46.34
C GLU A 757 1.71 1.60 -46.97
N SER A 758 2.29 2.79 -46.82
CA SER A 758 3.69 3.05 -47.16
C SER A 758 4.40 3.85 -46.06
N GLN A 759 5.61 3.44 -45.69
CA GLN A 759 6.43 4.12 -44.68
C GLN A 759 7.16 5.31 -45.30
N LYS A 760 6.68 6.56 -45.14
CA LYS A 760 7.36 7.72 -45.76
C LYS A 760 7.35 9.04 -44.97
N SER A 761 7.41 9.05 -43.63
CA SER A 761 7.73 10.31 -42.90
C SER A 761 8.49 10.04 -41.60
N LYS A 762 9.78 10.39 -41.59
CA LYS A 762 10.66 10.42 -40.41
C LYS A 762 10.60 11.83 -39.82
N ILE A 763 9.89 12.03 -38.72
CA ILE A 763 9.86 13.33 -38.03
C ILE A 763 10.91 13.28 -36.93
N SER A 764 11.97 14.07 -37.09
CA SER A 764 13.02 14.20 -36.09
C SER A 764 12.59 15.21 -35.03
N PHE A 765 12.61 14.82 -33.76
CA PHE A 765 12.29 15.70 -32.63
C PHE A 765 13.58 16.04 -31.89
N LYS A 766 13.89 17.34 -31.77
CA LYS A 766 14.89 17.82 -30.79
C LYS A 766 14.20 17.95 -29.43
N LEU A 767 14.15 16.86 -28.66
CA LEU A 767 13.79 16.92 -27.24
C LEU A 767 15.01 17.45 -26.48
N LYS A 768 15.05 18.75 -26.16
CA LYS A 768 16.05 19.27 -25.22
C LYS A 768 15.69 18.76 -23.82
N LYS A 769 16.61 18.04 -23.15
CA LYS A 769 16.50 17.49 -21.78
C LYS A 769 15.79 18.47 -20.80
N LYS A 770 16.05 19.78 -20.93
CA LYS A 770 15.46 20.88 -20.12
C LYS A 770 13.92 21.04 -20.17
N LYS A 771 13.20 20.57 -21.19
CA LYS A 771 11.73 20.78 -21.32
C LYS A 771 10.87 19.58 -20.89
N LEU A 772 11.51 18.48 -20.49
CA LEU A 772 10.88 17.31 -19.89
C LEU A 772 10.98 17.32 -18.36
N LYS A 773 11.45 18.41 -17.74
CA LYS A 773 11.39 18.57 -16.28
C LYS A 773 9.91 18.44 -15.85
N LEU A 774 9.61 17.31 -15.22
CA LEU A 774 8.61 17.16 -14.17
C LEU A 774 8.72 18.34 -13.19
N LEU A 775 7.65 18.62 -12.47
CA LEU A 775 7.75 19.36 -11.21
C LEU A 775 8.76 18.62 -10.32
N SER A 776 10.01 19.07 -10.37
CA SER A 776 11.07 18.75 -9.42
C SER A 776 11.35 19.99 -8.56
N VAL A 777 10.32 20.81 -8.32
CA VAL A 777 10.41 22.08 -7.58
C VAL A 777 9.10 22.27 -6.81
N LEU A 778 8.89 21.38 -5.84
CA LEU A 778 8.40 21.73 -4.50
C LEU A 778 9.33 21.09 -3.44
N VAL A 779 10.56 20.79 -3.85
CA VAL A 779 11.72 20.68 -2.99
C VAL A 779 12.54 21.92 -3.30
N LYS A 780 12.56 22.86 -2.38
CA LYS A 780 13.65 23.82 -2.25
C LYS A 780 14.00 23.93 -0.80
#